data_AF-A0A3Q0L2C6-F1
#
_entry.id   AF-A0A3Q0L2C6-F1
#
_cell.length_a   1.000
_cell.length_b   1.000
_cell.length_c   1.000
_cell.angle_alpha   90.00
_cell.angle_beta   90.00
_cell.angle_gamma   90.00
#
_symmetry.space_group_name_H-M   'P 1'
#
loop_
_entity.id
_entity.type
_entity.pdbx_description
1 polymer ?
#
loop_
_entity_poly.entity_id
_entity_poly.type
_entity_poly.pdbx_seq_one_letter_code
_entity_poly.pdbx_strand_id
1 'polypeptide(L)'
;MYKDFFGFSELPFSIVPNSRYLYLSQRHREAITHLQAGLGDGGGFAMLTGEVGTGKTTVAKSMLANLDGQTCAALLLNPTFSSVELLEAICDEFGLSYTANASLKQLNQRIYQFLLENHQQNIQTLLVIDEAQHLAADVLEQLRLLTNLETETRKLLKVLLVGQPELQQLLQTTQLRQLAQRITGRYHLLPLNPQETADYIAFRIHTAGGNRTLFDHASAKVIAQYSHGIPRLINLICDKALQLSYHQGDKKITKATVERACQNVMAFQAEIYQQTSNRLSFPWGKVSVLAVCVAGVLAMAAYWPLIPTDNVVSTAPQVELDRPATELPVPASVPAILVNDEQWLGESAVARMTTRAQGLEELYKLWGYRATRIDTLCEQPSTSIFQCQVRQLNWQELQQTPHPLLLTLQHEGQRAYVVLLEVNSERVVLLTGEQRLTFTVPQLMSLWRGEVTDLWPMPLRETLRLGMHGEAIEVLDQLLAKALNDEPLMTTQFNAELMQRVEWFQRWQAMTEDGIAGQRTLARLQHMVSLSEPWRELSQAEKQGEEQVMRYPEFPSLAPLLRTYPLAETGDVINVADQTSPTLVASPSIPSEEKKTEDERLFENLDLSGLSPELAQKVENALLVETQTDNSPQAESTVSRLDLSAEKWHGRLPPLNLQTHMYSSDPKRRWLKINGAEFHQGEWIDNQIQLVEISAQSVIVEFQGEQIEIPALYEWKG
;
A
#
# COMPACT_ATOMS: atom_id res chain seq x y z
N MET A 1 -26.69 -9.40 -16.33
CA MET A 1 -26.90 -8.11 -17.01
C MET A 1 -26.03 -7.97 -18.26
N TYR A 2 -24.84 -7.34 -18.24
CA TYR A 2 -24.09 -7.12 -19.50
C TYR A 2 -23.61 -8.43 -20.14
N LYS A 3 -23.20 -9.43 -19.33
CA LYS A 3 -22.82 -10.79 -19.77
C LYS A 3 -23.78 -11.31 -20.83
N ASP A 4 -25.07 -11.30 -20.48
CA ASP A 4 -26.14 -11.97 -21.20
C ASP A 4 -26.56 -11.16 -22.43
N PHE A 5 -26.50 -9.82 -22.33
CA PHE A 5 -26.72 -8.90 -23.44
C PHE A 5 -25.67 -9.04 -24.56
N PHE A 6 -24.41 -9.30 -24.20
CA PHE A 6 -23.32 -9.57 -25.15
C PHE A 6 -23.15 -11.06 -25.50
N GLY A 7 -23.89 -11.96 -24.85
CA GLY A 7 -23.86 -13.41 -25.11
C GLY A 7 -22.62 -14.13 -24.59
N PHE A 8 -21.96 -13.63 -23.54
CA PHE A 8 -20.79 -14.28 -22.95
C PHE A 8 -21.17 -15.43 -22.00
N SER A 9 -20.31 -16.45 -21.91
CA SER A 9 -20.44 -17.52 -20.90
C SER A 9 -20.18 -17.00 -19.47
N GLU A 10 -19.27 -16.06 -19.33
CA GLU A 10 -18.80 -15.47 -18.08
C GLU A 10 -18.29 -14.03 -18.31
N LEU A 11 -17.77 -13.34 -17.28
CA LEU A 11 -17.32 -11.94 -17.41
C LEU A 11 -15.89 -11.87 -17.97
N PRO A 12 -15.66 -11.43 -19.23
CA PRO A 12 -14.35 -11.49 -19.88
C PRO A 12 -13.25 -10.70 -19.17
N PHE A 13 -13.59 -9.65 -18.42
CA PHE A 13 -12.63 -8.73 -17.81
C PHE A 13 -12.62 -8.76 -16.27
N SER A 14 -13.09 -9.86 -15.67
CA SER A 14 -12.92 -10.10 -14.23
C SER A 14 -11.44 -10.01 -13.81
N ILE A 15 -11.21 -9.39 -12.65
CA ILE A 15 -9.90 -9.22 -12.03
C ILE A 15 -9.52 -10.45 -11.19
N VAL A 16 -10.50 -11.30 -10.82
CA VAL A 16 -10.28 -12.54 -10.08
C VAL A 16 -9.37 -13.48 -10.91
N PRO A 17 -8.28 -14.03 -10.33
CA PRO A 17 -7.38 -14.93 -11.05
C PRO A 17 -8.08 -16.21 -11.53
N ASN A 18 -7.98 -16.51 -12.82
CA ASN A 18 -8.52 -17.73 -13.43
C ASN A 18 -7.53 -18.24 -14.49
N SER A 19 -7.11 -19.50 -14.39
CA SER A 19 -6.10 -20.11 -15.26
C SER A 19 -6.50 -20.14 -16.74
N ARG A 20 -7.80 -20.21 -17.07
CA ARG A 20 -8.28 -20.14 -18.47
C ARG A 20 -8.03 -18.77 -19.11
N TYR A 21 -7.84 -17.72 -18.31
CA TYR A 21 -7.55 -16.35 -18.76
C TYR A 21 -6.05 -16.00 -18.74
N LEU A 22 -5.17 -17.01 -18.64
CA LEU A 22 -3.72 -16.87 -18.71
C LEU A 22 -3.23 -16.52 -20.12
N TYR A 23 -3.05 -15.22 -20.40
CA TYR A 23 -2.44 -14.75 -21.64
C TYR A 23 -0.93 -14.60 -21.50
N LEU A 24 -0.16 -15.50 -22.10
CA LEU A 24 1.31 -15.43 -22.15
C LEU A 24 1.78 -14.65 -23.38
N SER A 25 1.88 -13.32 -23.23
CA SER A 25 2.52 -12.46 -24.23
C SER A 25 3.99 -12.86 -24.47
N GLN A 26 4.64 -12.32 -25.50
CA GLN A 26 6.04 -12.64 -25.77
C GLN A 26 6.94 -12.30 -24.56
N ARG A 27 6.72 -11.12 -23.95
CA ARG A 27 7.43 -10.66 -22.75
C ARG A 27 7.25 -11.59 -21.54
N HIS A 28 6.07 -12.18 -21.39
CA HIS A 28 5.82 -13.16 -20.33
C HIS A 28 6.62 -14.46 -20.53
N ARG A 29 6.78 -14.91 -21.78
CA ARG A 29 7.58 -16.09 -22.12
C ARG A 29 9.08 -15.82 -21.98
N GLU A 30 9.55 -14.66 -22.46
CA GLU A 30 10.92 -14.19 -22.23
C GLU A 30 11.26 -14.12 -20.73
N ALA A 31 10.35 -13.59 -19.91
CA ALA A 31 10.50 -13.55 -18.46
C ALA A 31 10.71 -14.96 -17.87
N ILE A 32 9.84 -15.93 -18.20
CA ILE A 32 9.96 -17.31 -17.71
C ILE A 32 11.31 -17.91 -18.11
N THR A 33 11.72 -17.79 -19.38
CA THR A 33 13.01 -18.32 -19.85
C THR A 33 14.21 -17.67 -19.14
N HIS A 34 14.20 -16.36 -18.92
CA HIS A 34 15.27 -15.66 -18.19
C HIS A 34 15.32 -16.04 -16.71
N LEU A 35 14.17 -16.24 -16.05
CA LEU A 35 14.11 -16.66 -14.66
C LEU A 35 14.55 -18.12 -14.50
N GLN A 36 14.11 -19.03 -15.37
CA GLN A 36 14.55 -20.42 -15.39
C GLN A 36 16.07 -20.53 -15.60
N ALA A 37 16.65 -19.77 -16.54
CA ALA A 37 18.10 -19.72 -16.74
C ALA A 37 18.85 -19.18 -15.50
N GLY A 38 18.31 -18.15 -14.85
CA GLY A 38 18.84 -17.60 -13.60
C GLY A 38 18.60 -18.47 -12.35
N LEU A 39 17.79 -19.51 -12.47
CA LEU A 39 17.55 -20.55 -11.47
C LEU A 39 18.17 -21.90 -11.92
N GLY A 40 19.12 -21.88 -12.86
CA GLY A 40 19.89 -23.04 -13.29
C GLY A 40 20.90 -23.54 -12.24
N ASP A 41 21.83 -24.40 -12.64
CA ASP A 41 22.70 -25.15 -11.69
C ASP A 41 23.61 -24.26 -10.82
N GLY A 42 24.01 -23.08 -11.31
CA GLY A 42 24.75 -22.07 -10.52
C GLY A 42 23.89 -20.99 -9.86
N GLY A 43 22.58 -21.00 -10.05
CA GLY A 43 21.67 -19.90 -9.70
C GLY A 43 20.95 -20.09 -8.37
N GLY A 44 21.38 -19.37 -7.32
CA GLY A 44 20.70 -19.35 -6.02
C GLY A 44 19.54 -18.34 -5.91
N PHE A 45 19.58 -17.25 -6.69
CA PHE A 45 18.54 -16.23 -6.74
C PHE A 45 18.22 -15.79 -8.17
N ALA A 46 16.92 -15.60 -8.43
CA ALA A 46 16.41 -14.78 -9.52
C ALA A 46 15.40 -13.74 -9.01
N MET A 47 15.19 -12.70 -9.80
CA MET A 47 14.31 -11.57 -9.46
C MET A 47 13.43 -11.17 -10.66
N LEU A 48 12.12 -11.11 -10.42
CA LEU A 48 11.12 -10.57 -11.34
C LEU A 48 10.55 -9.27 -10.76
N THR A 49 10.65 -8.18 -11.52
CA THR A 49 10.07 -6.88 -11.13
C THR A 49 9.16 -6.31 -12.21
N GLY A 50 8.41 -5.26 -11.89
CA GLY A 50 7.52 -4.57 -12.84
C GLY A 50 6.40 -3.83 -12.14
N GLU A 51 5.74 -2.92 -12.85
CA GLU A 51 4.64 -2.09 -12.35
C GLU A 51 3.47 -2.91 -11.78
N VAL A 52 2.63 -2.25 -10.97
CA VAL A 52 1.41 -2.85 -10.41
C VAL A 52 0.49 -3.32 -11.54
N GLY A 53 0.05 -4.58 -11.47
CA GLY A 53 -0.90 -5.14 -12.44
C GLY A 53 -0.32 -5.50 -13.82
N THR A 54 1.01 -5.47 -14.02
CA THR A 54 1.70 -5.92 -15.24
C THR A 54 1.56 -7.40 -15.56
N GLY A 55 1.37 -8.25 -14.53
CA GLY A 55 1.32 -9.70 -14.67
C GLY A 55 2.40 -10.48 -13.89
N LYS A 56 3.09 -9.87 -12.93
CA LYS A 56 4.15 -10.52 -12.14
C LYS A 56 3.72 -11.87 -11.52
N THR A 57 2.68 -11.86 -10.69
CA THR A 57 2.07 -13.06 -10.10
C THR A 57 1.59 -14.06 -11.16
N THR A 58 1.18 -13.56 -12.35
CA THR A 58 0.77 -14.38 -13.49
C THR A 58 1.97 -15.14 -14.10
N VAL A 59 3.12 -14.50 -14.22
CA VAL A 59 4.39 -15.15 -14.59
C VAL A 59 4.80 -16.17 -13.53
N ALA A 60 4.76 -15.80 -12.24
CA ALA A 60 5.13 -16.69 -11.14
C ALA A 60 4.26 -17.96 -11.10
N LYS A 61 2.92 -17.81 -11.13
CA LYS A 61 1.99 -18.95 -11.17
C LYS A 61 2.11 -19.75 -12.47
N SER A 62 2.40 -19.12 -13.61
CA SER A 62 2.69 -19.82 -14.86
C SER A 62 4.02 -20.57 -14.85
N MET A 63 5.01 -20.13 -14.07
CA MET A 63 6.27 -20.85 -13.89
C MET A 63 6.07 -22.06 -12.99
N LEU A 64 5.41 -21.87 -11.83
CA LEU A 64 5.07 -22.95 -10.89
C LEU A 64 4.23 -24.06 -11.55
N ALA A 65 3.21 -23.70 -12.34
CA ALA A 65 2.36 -24.66 -13.05
C ALA A 65 3.05 -25.40 -14.22
N ASN A 66 4.28 -25.03 -14.59
CA ASN A 66 5.10 -25.69 -15.61
C ASN A 66 6.44 -26.17 -15.04
N LEU A 67 6.55 -26.37 -13.72
CA LEU A 67 7.66 -27.08 -13.11
C LEU A 67 7.65 -28.56 -13.48
N ASP A 68 8.82 -29.17 -13.44
CA ASP A 68 9.00 -30.60 -13.57
C ASP A 68 8.75 -31.33 -12.24
N GLY A 69 8.47 -32.64 -12.29
CA GLY A 69 8.31 -33.49 -11.11
C GLY A 69 9.58 -33.70 -10.27
N GLN A 70 10.65 -32.94 -10.54
CA GLN A 70 11.90 -32.90 -9.79
C GLN A 70 12.09 -31.56 -9.06
N THR A 71 11.12 -30.63 -9.10
CA THR A 71 11.15 -29.38 -8.34
C THR A 71 10.02 -29.33 -7.31
N CYS A 72 10.37 -29.31 -6.02
CA CYS A 72 9.47 -28.95 -4.93
C CYS A 72 9.45 -27.42 -4.78
N ALA A 73 8.26 -26.81 -4.70
CA ALA A 73 8.12 -25.35 -4.69
C ALA A 73 7.10 -24.84 -3.66
N ALA A 74 7.44 -23.69 -3.07
CA ALA A 74 6.67 -22.93 -2.09
C ALA A 74 6.33 -21.53 -2.62
N LEU A 75 5.16 -20.97 -2.32
CA LEU A 75 4.72 -19.64 -2.75
C LEU A 75 4.24 -18.77 -1.58
N LEU A 76 5.14 -17.94 -1.04
CA LEU A 76 4.78 -16.92 -0.07
C LEU A 76 4.15 -15.71 -0.77
N LEU A 77 2.84 -15.52 -0.59
CA LEU A 77 2.08 -14.38 -1.13
C LEU A 77 2.10 -13.15 -0.21
N ASN A 78 2.26 -13.36 1.09
CA ASN A 78 2.26 -12.33 2.11
C ASN A 78 3.67 -12.28 2.75
N PRO A 79 4.53 -11.32 2.37
CA PRO A 79 5.85 -11.16 2.99
C PRO A 79 5.71 -10.79 4.47
N THR A 80 6.53 -11.42 5.32
CA THR A 80 6.49 -11.29 6.78
C THR A 80 7.37 -10.15 7.29
N PHE A 81 7.13 -9.68 8.51
CA PHE A 81 7.83 -8.53 9.09
C PHE A 81 9.05 -8.93 9.92
N SER A 82 9.13 -10.16 10.42
CA SER A 82 10.32 -10.67 11.13
C SER A 82 10.99 -11.87 10.46
N SER A 83 12.27 -12.04 10.79
CA SER A 83 13.10 -13.19 10.39
C SER A 83 12.69 -14.52 11.05
N VAL A 84 11.78 -14.51 12.03
CA VAL A 84 11.20 -15.74 12.62
C VAL A 84 9.96 -16.14 11.82
N GLU A 85 9.00 -15.21 11.65
CA GLU A 85 7.80 -15.41 10.84
C GLU A 85 8.12 -15.91 9.43
N LEU A 86 9.19 -15.40 8.81
CA LEU A 86 9.64 -15.86 7.48
C LEU A 86 9.92 -17.37 7.49
N LEU A 87 10.63 -17.85 8.52
CA LEU A 87 11.04 -19.25 8.61
C LEU A 87 9.89 -20.16 9.05
N GLU A 88 8.95 -19.63 9.84
CA GLU A 88 7.68 -20.30 10.16
C GLU A 88 6.85 -20.47 8.88
N ALA A 89 6.64 -19.40 8.11
CA ALA A 89 5.91 -19.45 6.84
C ALA A 89 6.59 -20.34 5.78
N ILE A 90 7.94 -20.38 5.73
CA ILE A 90 8.69 -21.34 4.90
C ILE A 90 8.47 -22.78 5.37
N CYS A 91 8.40 -23.02 6.69
CA CYS A 91 8.09 -24.35 7.22
C CYS A 91 6.66 -24.76 6.86
N ASP A 92 5.67 -23.89 7.08
CA ASP A 92 4.25 -24.18 6.80
C ASP A 92 4.00 -24.50 5.32
N GLU A 93 4.52 -23.66 4.41
CA GLU A 93 4.33 -23.81 2.95
C GLU A 93 5.08 -25.04 2.38
N PHE A 94 6.13 -25.53 3.05
CA PHE A 94 6.77 -26.83 2.75
C PHE A 94 6.24 -28.00 3.60
N GLY A 95 5.21 -27.80 4.43
CA GLY A 95 4.61 -28.86 5.27
C GLY A 95 5.51 -29.38 6.40
N LEU A 96 6.49 -28.60 6.84
CA LEU A 96 7.50 -29.00 7.82
C LEU A 96 7.02 -28.74 9.25
N SER A 97 6.73 -29.79 10.02
CA SER A 97 6.38 -29.62 11.44
C SER A 97 7.53 -29.03 12.27
N TYR A 98 7.21 -28.06 13.14
CA TYR A 98 8.08 -27.45 14.14
C TYR A 98 7.34 -27.24 15.48
N THR A 99 8.04 -26.83 16.54
CA THR A 99 7.44 -26.57 17.86
C THR A 99 6.90 -25.15 17.97
N ALA A 100 5.76 -24.94 18.66
CA ALA A 100 5.32 -23.59 19.01
C ALA A 100 6.42 -22.82 19.77
N ASN A 101 6.62 -21.54 19.42
CA ASN A 101 7.76 -20.71 19.87
C ASN A 101 9.14 -21.30 19.53
N ALA A 102 9.30 -21.94 18.36
CA ALA A 102 10.60 -22.41 17.89
C ALA A 102 11.57 -21.23 17.71
N SER A 103 12.79 -21.36 18.24
CA SER A 103 13.82 -20.36 17.98
C SER A 103 14.23 -20.35 16.51
N LEU A 104 14.70 -19.20 16.03
CA LEU A 104 15.26 -19.02 14.68
C LEU A 104 16.29 -20.11 14.32
N LYS A 105 17.08 -20.58 15.29
CA LYS A 105 18.02 -21.71 15.10
C LYS A 105 17.31 -23.04 14.81
N GLN A 106 16.25 -23.37 15.54
CA GLN A 106 15.49 -24.61 15.33
C GLN A 106 14.80 -24.63 13.96
N LEU A 107 14.21 -23.50 13.56
CA LEU A 107 13.58 -23.35 12.25
C LEU A 107 14.61 -23.48 11.11
N ASN A 108 15.74 -22.77 11.19
CA ASN A 108 16.86 -22.94 10.22
C ASN A 108 17.33 -24.40 10.14
N GLN A 109 17.45 -25.09 11.28
CA GLN A 109 17.86 -26.49 11.31
C GLN A 109 16.81 -27.43 10.69
N ARG A 110 15.51 -27.19 10.91
CA ARG A 110 14.41 -27.95 10.32
C ARG A 110 14.34 -27.81 8.79
N ILE A 111 14.56 -26.59 8.30
CA ILE A 111 14.63 -26.26 6.86
C ILE A 111 15.89 -26.88 6.24
N TYR A 112 17.06 -26.76 6.87
CA TYR A 112 18.30 -27.37 6.35
C TYR A 112 18.21 -28.89 6.23
N GLN A 113 17.59 -29.55 7.21
CA GLN A 113 17.31 -30.99 7.19
C GLN A 113 16.49 -31.39 5.94
N PHE A 114 15.37 -30.68 5.69
CA PHE A 114 14.51 -30.88 4.52
C PHE A 114 15.23 -30.60 3.18
N LEU A 115 16.03 -29.53 3.12
CA LEU A 115 16.83 -29.17 1.94
C LEU A 115 17.86 -30.25 1.58
N LEU A 116 18.44 -30.93 2.58
CA LEU A 116 19.31 -32.09 2.36
C LEU A 116 18.52 -33.34 1.92
N GLU A 117 17.35 -33.58 2.51
CA GLU A 117 16.48 -34.72 2.17
C GLU A 117 16.00 -34.65 0.71
N ASN A 118 15.51 -33.48 0.26
CA ASN A 118 15.18 -33.22 -1.15
C ASN A 118 16.39 -33.44 -2.05
N HIS A 119 17.55 -32.88 -1.70
CA HIS A 119 18.78 -33.00 -2.49
C HIS A 119 19.25 -34.45 -2.66
N GLN A 120 19.13 -35.29 -1.62
CA GLN A 120 19.45 -36.72 -1.70
C GLN A 120 18.53 -37.47 -2.67
N GLN A 121 17.27 -37.03 -2.80
CA GLN A 121 16.31 -37.52 -3.78
C GLN A 121 16.45 -36.85 -5.17
N ASN A 122 17.44 -35.97 -5.36
CA ASN A 122 17.63 -35.09 -6.52
C ASN A 122 16.47 -34.11 -6.79
N ILE A 123 15.63 -33.85 -5.79
CA ILE A 123 14.59 -32.83 -5.84
C ILE A 123 15.22 -31.46 -5.59
N GLN A 124 14.95 -30.51 -6.49
CA GLN A 124 15.32 -29.10 -6.33
C GLN A 124 14.28 -28.39 -5.45
N THR A 125 14.71 -27.46 -4.60
CA THR A 125 13.79 -26.69 -3.74
C THR A 125 13.73 -25.24 -4.20
N LEU A 126 12.54 -24.77 -4.58
CA LEU A 126 12.28 -23.40 -5.04
C LEU A 126 11.35 -22.66 -4.07
N LEU A 127 11.81 -21.55 -3.51
CA LEU A 127 10.98 -20.61 -2.76
C LEU A 127 10.63 -19.41 -3.64
N VAL A 128 9.34 -19.20 -3.91
CA VAL A 128 8.83 -18.00 -4.56
C VAL A 128 8.25 -17.07 -3.50
N ILE A 129 8.61 -15.79 -3.56
CA ILE A 129 8.06 -14.75 -2.66
C ILE A 129 7.49 -13.63 -3.54
N ASP A 130 6.19 -13.37 -3.45
CA ASP A 130 5.53 -12.25 -4.14
C ASP A 130 5.46 -10.99 -3.28
N GLU A 131 5.27 -9.85 -3.92
CA GLU A 131 5.30 -8.50 -3.32
C GLU A 131 6.52 -8.23 -2.40
N ALA A 132 7.66 -8.84 -2.74
CA ALA A 132 8.87 -8.92 -1.92
C ALA A 132 9.56 -7.56 -1.61
N GLN A 133 9.10 -6.44 -2.19
CA GLN A 133 9.51 -5.09 -1.78
C GLN A 133 9.11 -4.74 -0.34
N HIS A 134 8.15 -5.47 0.26
CA HIS A 134 7.73 -5.26 1.65
C HIS A 134 8.59 -6.03 2.68
N LEU A 135 9.51 -6.90 2.24
CA LEU A 135 10.45 -7.56 3.15
C LEU A 135 11.47 -6.56 3.71
N ALA A 136 11.67 -6.58 5.03
CA ALA A 136 12.71 -5.79 5.67
C ALA A 136 14.13 -6.27 5.26
N ALA A 137 15.12 -5.38 5.36
CA ALA A 137 16.48 -5.65 4.87
C ALA A 137 17.24 -6.73 5.67
N ASP A 138 16.89 -6.96 6.94
CA ASP A 138 17.37 -8.08 7.74
C ASP A 138 16.72 -9.42 7.31
N VAL A 139 15.44 -9.40 6.96
CA VAL A 139 14.70 -10.57 6.47
C VAL A 139 15.22 -11.02 5.09
N LEU A 140 15.51 -10.05 4.20
CA LEU A 140 16.21 -10.30 2.93
C LEU A 140 17.64 -10.83 3.15
N GLU A 141 18.35 -10.35 4.16
CA GLU A 141 19.67 -10.87 4.55
C GLU A 141 19.59 -12.30 5.13
N GLN A 142 18.53 -12.64 5.87
CA GLN A 142 18.29 -14.02 6.32
C GLN A 142 18.01 -14.98 5.15
N LEU A 143 17.33 -14.53 4.08
CA LEU A 143 17.24 -15.30 2.82
C LEU A 143 18.62 -15.47 2.15
N ARG A 144 19.50 -14.46 2.22
CA ARG A 144 20.91 -14.57 1.77
C ARG A 144 21.69 -15.60 2.60
N LEU A 145 21.34 -15.78 3.87
CA LEU A 145 21.96 -16.78 4.74
C LEU A 145 21.47 -18.21 4.43
N LEU A 146 20.16 -18.42 4.24
CA LEU A 146 19.59 -19.72 3.83
C LEU A 146 20.17 -20.23 2.49
N THR A 147 20.48 -19.34 1.56
CA THR A 147 21.07 -19.68 0.24
C THR A 147 22.60 -19.88 0.27
N ASN A 148 23.23 -19.84 1.46
CA ASN A 148 24.55 -20.43 1.68
C ASN A 148 24.51 -21.96 1.82
N LEU A 149 23.33 -22.55 1.99
CA LEU A 149 23.18 -23.99 2.13
C LEU A 149 23.37 -24.61 0.74
N GLU A 150 24.55 -25.19 0.51
CA GLU A 150 25.01 -25.71 -0.77
C GLU A 150 25.92 -26.93 -0.59
N THR A 151 26.04 -27.76 -1.63
CA THR A 151 27.15 -28.72 -1.76
C THR A 151 28.25 -28.14 -2.64
N GLU A 152 29.35 -28.86 -2.80
CA GLU A 152 30.46 -28.51 -3.71
C GLU A 152 30.04 -28.29 -5.18
N THR A 153 28.81 -28.66 -5.55
CA THR A 153 28.32 -28.68 -6.94
C THR A 153 26.99 -27.94 -7.18
N ARG A 154 26.13 -27.72 -6.17
CA ARG A 154 24.81 -27.10 -6.36
C ARG A 154 24.24 -26.48 -5.07
N LYS A 155 23.51 -25.37 -5.23
CA LYS A 155 22.69 -24.76 -4.16
C LYS A 155 21.55 -25.71 -3.75
N LEU A 156 21.25 -25.79 -2.46
CA LEU A 156 20.11 -26.59 -1.96
C LEU A 156 18.77 -25.87 -2.13
N LEU A 157 18.77 -24.55 -1.85
CA LEU A 157 17.62 -23.67 -1.98
C LEU A 157 17.83 -22.67 -3.11
N LYS A 158 16.82 -22.53 -3.97
CA LYS A 158 16.71 -21.50 -5.00
C LYS A 158 15.58 -20.55 -4.63
N VAL A 159 15.78 -19.24 -4.81
CA VAL A 159 14.77 -18.22 -4.43
C VAL A 159 14.40 -17.33 -5.62
N LEU A 160 13.10 -17.20 -5.88
CA LEU A 160 12.54 -16.25 -6.85
C LEU A 160 11.85 -15.11 -6.09
N LEU A 161 12.48 -13.93 -6.10
CA LEU A 161 11.89 -12.72 -5.56
C LEU A 161 11.03 -12.05 -6.64
N VAL A 162 9.74 -11.86 -6.36
CA VAL A 162 8.79 -11.18 -7.24
C VAL A 162 8.31 -9.91 -6.53
N GLY A 163 8.36 -8.75 -7.20
CA GLY A 163 8.04 -7.48 -6.54
C GLY A 163 7.93 -6.27 -7.46
N GLN A 164 7.65 -5.11 -6.86
CA GLN A 164 7.50 -3.82 -7.53
C GLN A 164 8.90 -3.16 -7.77
N PRO A 165 9.02 -2.07 -8.55
CA PRO A 165 10.33 -1.44 -8.87
C PRO A 165 11.17 -1.07 -7.63
N GLU A 166 10.51 -0.78 -6.51
CA GLU A 166 11.07 -0.47 -5.19
C GLU A 166 12.00 -1.58 -4.70
N LEU A 167 11.73 -2.85 -5.03
CA LEU A 167 12.62 -3.98 -4.72
C LEU A 167 14.01 -3.78 -5.36
N GLN A 168 14.08 -3.20 -6.56
CA GLN A 168 15.38 -2.90 -7.19
C GLN A 168 16.15 -1.81 -6.45
N GLN A 169 15.44 -0.82 -5.88
CA GLN A 169 16.02 0.29 -5.13
C GLN A 169 16.52 -0.21 -3.76
N LEU A 170 15.71 -1.02 -3.07
CA LEU A 170 16.06 -1.70 -1.83
C LEU A 170 17.32 -2.55 -1.99
N LEU A 171 17.42 -3.33 -3.08
CA LEU A 171 18.60 -4.13 -3.40
C LEU A 171 19.83 -3.32 -3.84
N GLN A 172 19.69 -2.02 -4.16
CA GLN A 172 20.81 -1.11 -4.42
C GLN A 172 21.40 -0.50 -3.14
N THR A 173 20.75 -0.67 -1.99
CA THR A 173 21.27 -0.20 -0.70
C THR A 173 22.61 -0.88 -0.34
N THR A 174 23.44 -0.17 0.43
CA THR A 174 24.76 -0.66 0.84
C THR A 174 24.70 -1.94 1.69
N GLN A 175 23.63 -2.10 2.48
CA GLN A 175 23.38 -3.29 3.30
C GLN A 175 23.08 -4.52 2.45
N LEU A 176 22.19 -4.40 1.45
CA LEU A 176 21.75 -5.52 0.61
C LEU A 176 22.64 -5.81 -0.61
N ARG A 177 23.74 -5.05 -0.80
CA ARG A 177 24.70 -5.24 -1.89
C ARG A 177 25.20 -6.68 -2.04
N GLN A 178 25.39 -7.42 -0.94
CA GLN A 178 25.82 -8.82 -0.98
C GLN A 178 24.73 -9.76 -1.52
N LEU A 179 23.46 -9.52 -1.18
CA LEU A 179 22.32 -10.25 -1.74
C LEU A 179 22.17 -9.92 -3.24
N ALA A 180 22.24 -8.64 -3.59
CA ALA A 180 22.13 -8.21 -4.99
C ALA A 180 23.20 -8.84 -5.90
N GLN A 181 24.42 -9.04 -5.40
CA GLN A 181 25.48 -9.74 -6.15
C GLN A 181 25.20 -11.23 -6.40
N ARG A 182 24.27 -11.86 -5.67
CA ARG A 182 23.87 -13.27 -5.83
C ARG A 182 22.65 -13.47 -6.73
N ILE A 183 21.91 -12.41 -7.03
CA ILE A 183 20.81 -12.44 -7.99
C ILE A 183 21.43 -12.57 -9.38
N THR A 184 21.27 -13.74 -10.02
CA THR A 184 21.83 -14.02 -11.35
C THR A 184 20.79 -13.80 -12.44
N GLY A 185 19.57 -14.32 -12.25
CA GLY A 185 18.41 -13.98 -13.08
C GLY A 185 17.83 -12.62 -12.68
N ARG A 186 17.75 -11.67 -13.61
CA ARG A 186 16.95 -10.44 -13.46
C ARG A 186 16.05 -10.27 -14.67
N TYR A 187 14.76 -10.06 -14.44
CA TYR A 187 13.84 -9.60 -15.48
C TYR A 187 12.94 -8.47 -14.94
N HIS A 188 12.60 -7.52 -15.80
CA HIS A 188 11.68 -6.43 -15.50
C HIS A 188 10.53 -6.47 -16.52
N LEU A 189 9.35 -6.85 -16.05
CA LEU A 189 8.14 -7.05 -16.84
C LEU A 189 7.52 -5.71 -17.22
N LEU A 190 7.91 -5.22 -18.39
CA LEU A 190 7.33 -4.03 -19.01
C LEU A 190 5.84 -4.26 -19.38
N PRO A 191 4.98 -3.22 -19.35
CA PRO A 191 3.60 -3.28 -19.83
C PRO A 191 3.46 -3.78 -21.28
N LEU A 192 2.25 -4.18 -21.67
CA LEU A 192 1.97 -4.65 -23.03
C LEU A 192 2.08 -3.52 -24.06
N ASN A 193 2.67 -3.79 -25.23
CA ASN A 193 2.62 -2.81 -26.31
C ASN A 193 1.20 -2.71 -26.93
N PRO A 194 0.90 -1.71 -27.80
CA PRO A 194 -0.46 -1.54 -28.35
C PRO A 194 -1.01 -2.72 -29.17
N GLN A 195 -0.14 -3.49 -29.82
CA GLN A 195 -0.53 -4.73 -30.52
C GLN A 195 -0.83 -5.85 -29.51
N GLU A 196 0.09 -6.10 -28.57
CA GLU A 196 -0.13 -7.05 -27.46
C GLU A 196 -1.40 -6.73 -26.65
N THR A 197 -1.76 -5.44 -26.51
CA THR A 197 -3.00 -5.00 -25.86
C THR A 197 -4.24 -5.38 -26.65
N ALA A 198 -4.23 -5.19 -27.99
CA ALA A 198 -5.33 -5.62 -28.84
C ALA A 198 -5.50 -7.15 -28.84
N ASP A 199 -4.39 -7.88 -28.90
CA ASP A 199 -4.37 -9.35 -28.86
C ASP A 199 -4.84 -9.89 -27.49
N TYR A 200 -4.47 -9.22 -26.38
CA TYR A 200 -4.98 -9.51 -25.04
C TYR A 200 -6.49 -9.30 -24.93
N ILE A 201 -7.02 -8.16 -25.38
CA ILE A 201 -8.45 -7.86 -25.38
C ILE A 201 -9.22 -8.90 -26.20
N ALA A 202 -8.75 -9.22 -27.40
CA ALA A 202 -9.34 -10.24 -28.26
C ALA A 202 -9.32 -11.64 -27.63
N PHE A 203 -8.22 -12.01 -26.96
CA PHE A 203 -8.10 -13.26 -26.19
C PHE A 203 -9.10 -13.32 -25.03
N ARG A 204 -9.14 -12.31 -24.16
CA ARG A 204 -10.06 -12.25 -23.01
C ARG A 204 -11.53 -12.41 -23.43
N ILE A 205 -11.93 -11.76 -24.53
CA ILE A 205 -13.31 -11.83 -25.05
C ILE A 205 -13.60 -13.22 -25.64
N HIS A 206 -12.68 -13.78 -26.43
CA HIS A 206 -12.81 -15.12 -27.02
C HIS A 206 -12.93 -16.22 -25.96
N THR A 207 -12.15 -16.15 -24.88
CA THR A 207 -12.22 -17.10 -23.76
C THR A 207 -13.57 -17.05 -23.03
N ALA A 208 -14.27 -15.91 -23.04
CA ALA A 208 -15.64 -15.76 -22.54
C ALA A 208 -16.74 -16.11 -23.58
N GLY A 209 -16.38 -16.78 -24.69
CA GLY A 209 -17.31 -17.11 -25.79
C GLY A 209 -17.69 -15.93 -26.70
N GLY A 210 -17.12 -14.74 -26.50
CA GLY A 210 -17.44 -13.54 -27.25
C GLY A 210 -16.69 -13.40 -28.58
N ASN A 211 -17.20 -12.53 -29.47
CA ASN A 211 -16.54 -12.21 -30.73
C ASN A 211 -15.31 -11.31 -30.51
N ARG A 212 -14.14 -11.73 -31.01
CA ARG A 212 -12.86 -11.00 -30.96
C ARG A 212 -12.93 -9.57 -31.49
N THR A 213 -13.83 -9.26 -32.42
CA THR A 213 -13.95 -7.92 -33.04
C THR A 213 -14.95 -7.01 -32.33
N LEU A 214 -15.36 -7.31 -31.09
CA LEU A 214 -16.32 -6.50 -30.32
C LEU A 214 -15.77 -5.10 -29.96
N PHE A 215 -14.47 -5.00 -29.73
CA PHE A 215 -13.72 -3.74 -29.73
C PHE A 215 -13.02 -3.60 -31.10
N ASP A 216 -13.12 -2.44 -31.72
CA ASP A 216 -12.38 -2.15 -32.96
C ASP A 216 -10.92 -1.76 -32.68
N HIS A 217 -10.08 -1.77 -33.72
CA HIS A 217 -8.66 -1.41 -33.58
C HIS A 217 -8.48 0.04 -33.08
N ALA A 218 -9.41 0.95 -33.39
CA ALA A 218 -9.38 2.32 -32.89
C ALA A 218 -9.61 2.35 -31.37
N SER A 219 -10.58 1.61 -30.86
CA SER A 219 -10.84 1.44 -29.42
C SER A 219 -9.68 0.76 -28.72
N ALA A 220 -9.16 -0.36 -29.24
CA ALA A 220 -8.02 -1.07 -28.64
C ALA A 220 -6.77 -0.17 -28.54
N LYS A 221 -6.54 0.70 -29.54
CA LYS A 221 -5.46 1.69 -29.51
C LYS A 221 -5.68 2.78 -28.44
N VAL A 222 -6.90 3.27 -28.26
CA VAL A 222 -7.23 4.20 -27.16
C VAL A 222 -7.03 3.54 -25.80
N ILE A 223 -7.48 2.29 -25.64
CA ILE A 223 -7.32 1.52 -24.39
C ILE A 223 -5.84 1.40 -24.05
N ALA A 224 -5.00 0.99 -25.00
CA ALA A 224 -3.55 0.90 -24.82
C ALA A 224 -2.88 2.24 -24.45
N GLN A 225 -3.38 3.36 -24.99
CA GLN A 225 -2.85 4.70 -24.69
C GLN A 225 -3.21 5.19 -23.29
N TYR A 226 -4.43 4.90 -22.80
CA TYR A 226 -4.85 5.29 -21.46
C TYR A 226 -4.37 4.31 -20.38
N SER A 227 -4.31 3.01 -20.67
CA SER A 227 -3.86 1.98 -19.72
C SER A 227 -2.34 1.89 -19.56
N HIS A 228 -1.58 2.61 -20.39
CA HIS A 228 -0.13 2.42 -20.59
C HIS A 228 0.28 0.97 -20.87
N GLY A 229 -0.64 0.15 -21.40
CA GLY A 229 -0.43 -1.27 -21.63
C GLY A 229 -0.57 -2.18 -20.40
N ILE A 230 -0.99 -1.65 -19.24
CA ILE A 230 -1.07 -2.42 -17.98
C ILE A 230 -2.32 -3.31 -17.97
N PRO A 231 -2.21 -4.66 -17.93
CA PRO A 231 -3.36 -5.57 -17.99
C PRO A 231 -4.48 -5.30 -16.98
N ARG A 232 -4.15 -4.94 -15.73
CA ARG A 232 -5.18 -4.59 -14.71
C ARG A 232 -6.00 -3.35 -15.11
N LEU A 233 -5.37 -2.32 -15.68
CA LEU A 233 -6.05 -1.12 -16.18
C LEU A 233 -6.82 -1.40 -17.48
N ILE A 234 -6.27 -2.24 -18.37
CA ILE A 234 -6.98 -2.72 -19.58
C ILE A 234 -8.30 -3.42 -19.18
N ASN A 235 -8.26 -4.32 -18.20
CA ASN A 235 -9.45 -5.03 -17.72
C ASN A 235 -10.50 -4.06 -17.16
N LEU A 236 -10.10 -3.12 -16.28
CA LEU A 236 -11.00 -2.10 -15.72
C LEU A 236 -11.67 -1.23 -16.79
N ILE A 237 -10.91 -0.78 -17.80
CA ILE A 237 -11.45 0.03 -18.91
C ILE A 237 -12.41 -0.80 -19.77
N CYS A 238 -12.05 -2.05 -20.10
CA CYS A 238 -12.88 -2.90 -20.95
C CYS A 238 -14.19 -3.31 -20.27
N ASP A 239 -14.15 -3.66 -18.99
CA ASP A 239 -15.35 -3.91 -18.19
C ASP A 239 -16.24 -2.65 -18.13
N LYS A 240 -15.65 -1.48 -17.85
CA LYS A 240 -16.43 -0.24 -17.79
C LYS A 240 -17.01 0.18 -19.14
N ALA A 241 -16.31 -0.09 -20.25
CA ALA A 241 -16.82 0.11 -21.59
C ALA A 241 -18.02 -0.81 -21.92
N LEU A 242 -17.96 -2.08 -21.51
CA LEU A 242 -19.07 -3.03 -21.62
C LEU A 242 -20.29 -2.58 -20.79
N GLN A 243 -20.09 -2.18 -19.54
CA GLN A 243 -21.15 -1.61 -18.70
C GLN A 243 -21.81 -0.39 -19.37
N LEU A 244 -21.01 0.58 -19.82
CA LEU A 244 -21.52 1.80 -20.47
C LEU A 244 -22.28 1.51 -21.76
N SER A 245 -21.78 0.58 -22.59
CA SER A 245 -22.44 0.16 -23.84
C SER A 245 -23.77 -0.55 -23.56
N TYR A 246 -23.81 -1.42 -22.53
CA TYR A 246 -25.04 -2.07 -22.07
C TYR A 246 -26.10 -1.06 -21.61
N HIS A 247 -25.73 -0.06 -20.79
CA HIS A 247 -26.65 1.01 -20.36
C HIS A 247 -27.15 1.91 -21.51
N GLN A 248 -26.43 1.95 -22.64
CA GLN A 248 -26.83 2.66 -23.86
C GLN A 248 -27.66 1.78 -24.83
N GLY A 249 -27.78 0.47 -24.57
CA GLY A 249 -28.42 -0.50 -25.48
C GLY A 249 -27.57 -0.85 -26.71
N ASP A 250 -26.32 -0.40 -26.77
CA ASP A 250 -25.42 -0.57 -27.91
C ASP A 250 -24.68 -1.90 -27.87
N LYS A 251 -24.86 -2.71 -28.92
CA LYS A 251 -24.15 -4.01 -29.13
C LYS A 251 -22.76 -3.88 -29.76
N LYS A 252 -22.31 -2.66 -30.08
CA LYS A 252 -20.95 -2.38 -30.57
C LYS A 252 -20.29 -1.33 -29.68
N ILE A 253 -19.10 -1.65 -29.19
CA ILE A 253 -18.36 -0.74 -28.32
C ILE A 253 -17.67 0.29 -29.21
N THR A 254 -18.12 1.55 -29.13
CA THR A 254 -17.54 2.64 -29.92
C THR A 254 -16.32 3.25 -29.22
N LYS A 255 -15.42 3.84 -30.01
CA LYS A 255 -14.31 4.65 -29.52
C LYS A 255 -14.75 5.73 -28.51
N ALA A 256 -15.92 6.36 -28.71
CA ALA A 256 -16.44 7.38 -27.80
C ALA A 256 -16.92 6.79 -26.45
N THR A 257 -17.52 5.59 -26.47
CA THR A 257 -17.88 4.83 -25.26
C THR A 257 -16.61 4.45 -24.47
N VAL A 258 -15.55 4.10 -25.19
CA VAL A 258 -14.23 3.75 -24.62
C VAL A 258 -13.50 4.97 -24.07
N GLU A 259 -13.51 6.12 -24.75
CA GLU A 259 -12.90 7.36 -24.23
C GLU A 259 -13.56 7.80 -22.90
N ARG A 260 -14.89 7.65 -22.77
CA ARG A 260 -15.60 7.84 -21.49
C ARG A 260 -15.21 6.79 -20.43
N ALA A 261 -15.05 5.52 -20.81
CA ALA A 261 -14.61 4.46 -19.91
C ALA A 261 -13.20 4.74 -19.37
N CYS A 262 -12.27 5.14 -20.24
CA CYS A 262 -10.92 5.55 -19.87
C CYS A 262 -10.93 6.71 -18.88
N GLN A 263 -11.68 7.79 -19.17
CA GLN A 263 -11.81 8.94 -18.27
C GLN A 263 -12.33 8.54 -16.88
N ASN A 264 -13.41 7.74 -16.83
CA ASN A 264 -14.00 7.29 -15.57
C ASN A 264 -13.07 6.40 -14.72
N VAL A 265 -12.23 5.58 -15.36
CA VAL A 265 -11.27 4.73 -14.64
C VAL A 265 -10.04 5.52 -14.20
N MET A 266 -9.53 6.42 -15.05
CA MET A 266 -8.30 7.18 -14.79
C MET A 266 -8.48 8.36 -13.82
N ALA A 267 -9.70 8.87 -13.65
CA ALA A 267 -10.01 9.90 -12.65
C ALA A 267 -9.69 9.49 -11.20
N PHE A 268 -9.58 8.18 -10.94
CA PHE A 268 -9.21 7.60 -9.64
C PHE A 268 -7.79 7.00 -9.63
N GLN A 269 -6.98 7.20 -10.67
CA GLN A 269 -5.58 6.76 -10.72
C GLN A 269 -4.63 7.92 -10.39
N ALA A 270 -3.52 7.59 -9.72
CA ALA A 270 -2.48 8.54 -9.37
C ALA A 270 -1.89 9.26 -10.61
N GLU A 271 -1.44 10.51 -10.41
CA GLU A 271 -0.98 11.41 -11.47
C GLU A 271 0.17 10.84 -12.33
N ILE A 272 0.94 9.89 -11.80
CA ILE A 272 1.98 9.12 -12.51
C ILE A 272 1.45 8.51 -13.82
N TYR A 273 0.18 8.10 -13.86
CA TYR A 273 -0.48 7.55 -15.05
C TYR A 273 -1.29 8.59 -15.84
N GLN A 274 -1.42 9.83 -15.35
CA GLN A 274 -2.17 10.88 -16.02
C GLN A 274 -1.26 11.66 -16.98
N GLN A 275 -1.21 11.25 -18.24
CA GLN A 275 -0.64 12.11 -19.29
C GLN A 275 -1.43 13.41 -19.37
N THR A 276 -0.82 14.52 -18.97
CA THR A 276 -1.25 15.86 -19.34
C THR A 276 -1.20 15.98 -20.86
N SER A 277 -2.34 15.77 -21.49
CA SER A 277 -2.46 15.85 -22.95
C SER A 277 -2.39 17.32 -23.37
N ASN A 278 -1.17 17.85 -23.42
CA ASN A 278 -0.86 19.22 -23.81
C ASN A 278 -1.00 19.37 -25.33
N ARG A 279 -2.23 19.14 -25.81
CA ARG A 279 -2.71 19.54 -27.13
C ARG A 279 -2.82 21.06 -27.14
N LEU A 280 -1.66 21.70 -27.24
CA LEU A 280 -1.52 23.08 -27.66
C LEU A 280 -2.23 23.22 -29.02
N SER A 281 -3.48 23.66 -29.00
CA SER A 281 -4.31 23.93 -30.17
C SER A 281 -3.84 25.23 -30.83
N PHE A 282 -2.61 25.21 -31.35
CA PHE A 282 -1.94 26.36 -31.93
C PHE A 282 -2.83 26.95 -33.05
N PRO A 283 -3.36 28.18 -32.91
CA PRO A 283 -4.38 28.68 -33.83
C PRO A 283 -3.71 29.29 -35.06
N TRP A 284 -3.39 28.44 -36.06
CA TRP A 284 -2.60 28.81 -37.24
C TRP A 284 -3.19 30.01 -38.01
N GLY A 285 -4.51 30.26 -37.92
CA GLY A 285 -5.20 31.37 -38.57
C GLY A 285 -4.92 32.79 -38.02
N LYS A 286 -4.04 32.98 -37.02
CA LYS A 286 -3.70 34.32 -36.49
C LYS A 286 -2.29 34.84 -36.80
N VAL A 287 -1.39 34.01 -37.33
CA VAL A 287 0.02 34.42 -37.59
C VAL A 287 0.18 35.15 -38.94
N SER A 288 -0.69 34.85 -39.92
CA SER A 288 -0.56 35.30 -41.31
C SER A 288 -0.59 36.82 -41.54
N VAL A 289 -1.19 37.59 -40.63
CA VAL A 289 -1.32 39.06 -40.79
C VAL A 289 -0.03 39.78 -40.40
N LEU A 290 0.66 39.33 -39.35
CA LEU A 290 1.81 40.06 -38.79
C LEU A 290 3.03 40.04 -39.74
N ALA A 291 3.24 38.93 -40.44
CA ALA A 291 4.36 38.74 -41.38
C ALA A 291 4.32 39.73 -42.55
N VAL A 292 3.13 40.06 -43.05
CA VAL A 292 2.96 41.01 -44.18
C VAL A 292 3.34 42.43 -43.77
N CYS A 293 3.00 42.85 -42.55
CA CYS A 293 3.35 44.17 -42.04
C CYS A 293 4.88 44.35 -41.89
N VAL A 294 5.59 43.35 -41.38
CA VAL A 294 7.05 43.42 -41.19
C VAL A 294 7.80 43.51 -42.53
N ALA A 295 7.36 42.75 -43.55
CA ALA A 295 7.94 42.81 -44.89
C ALA A 295 7.81 44.20 -45.54
N GLY A 296 6.67 44.88 -45.33
CA GLY A 296 6.45 46.24 -45.85
C GLY A 296 7.38 47.29 -45.26
N VAL A 297 7.69 47.20 -43.95
CA VAL A 297 8.59 48.15 -43.28
C VAL A 297 10.04 47.98 -43.75
N LEU A 298 10.52 46.75 -43.90
CA LEU A 298 11.89 46.47 -44.33
C LEU A 298 12.17 46.94 -45.78
N ALA A 299 11.16 46.88 -46.65
CA ALA A 299 11.28 47.39 -48.02
C ALA A 299 11.51 48.91 -48.10
N MET A 300 11.05 49.67 -47.09
CA MET A 300 11.13 51.13 -47.09
C MET A 300 12.49 51.68 -46.60
N ALA A 301 13.27 50.87 -45.87
CA ALA A 301 14.58 51.25 -45.34
C ALA A 301 15.73 51.18 -46.38
N ALA A 302 15.48 50.60 -47.56
CA ALA A 302 16.52 50.27 -48.54
C ALA A 302 16.88 51.40 -49.54
N TYR A 303 16.40 52.64 -49.33
CA TYR A 303 16.37 53.66 -50.38
C TYR A 303 16.95 55.06 -50.02
N TRP A 304 18.18 55.12 -49.50
CA TRP A 304 19.14 56.19 -49.87
C TRP A 304 20.61 55.77 -49.66
N PRO A 305 21.61 56.24 -50.44
CA PRO A 305 22.97 55.66 -50.46
C PRO A 305 24.13 56.62 -50.08
N LEU A 306 25.36 56.15 -50.32
CA LEU A 306 26.72 56.78 -50.30
C LEU A 306 27.56 56.43 -49.05
N ILE A 307 28.71 55.70 -49.07
CA ILE A 307 29.99 55.72 -49.87
C ILE A 307 31.09 56.60 -49.24
N PRO A 308 32.39 56.20 -49.18
CA PRO A 308 33.08 54.91 -49.46
C PRO A 308 33.62 54.26 -48.13
N THR A 309 34.77 53.58 -47.91
CA THR A 309 36.02 53.21 -48.65
C THR A 309 36.79 52.06 -47.91
N ASP A 310 37.65 51.30 -48.62
CA ASP A 310 39.04 50.82 -48.30
C ASP A 310 39.47 50.31 -46.88
N ASN A 311 40.44 49.40 -46.63
CA ASN A 311 41.32 48.45 -47.39
C ASN A 311 42.14 47.61 -46.34
N VAL A 312 42.85 46.47 -46.54
CA VAL A 312 43.01 45.43 -47.58
C VAL A 312 43.79 44.20 -46.97
N VAL A 313 43.98 43.09 -47.71
CA VAL A 313 44.87 41.90 -47.43
C VAL A 313 44.36 40.93 -46.32
N SER A 314 44.21 39.59 -46.53
CA SER A 314 45.14 38.46 -46.85
C SER A 314 46.04 38.04 -45.65
N THR A 315 46.34 36.77 -45.34
CA THR A 315 46.18 35.45 -46.02
C THR A 315 45.89 34.31 -45.01
N ALA A 316 45.36 33.17 -45.49
CA ALA A 316 45.47 31.84 -44.83
C ALA A 316 46.88 31.22 -45.12
N PRO A 317 47.33 30.01 -44.65
CA PRO A 317 46.51 28.83 -44.32
C PRO A 317 47.06 27.77 -43.31
N GLN A 318 46.31 26.65 -43.24
CA GLN A 318 46.73 25.26 -42.94
C GLN A 318 46.98 24.80 -41.48
N VAL A 319 47.07 23.46 -41.37
CA VAL A 319 46.97 22.61 -40.18
C VAL A 319 48.15 21.65 -40.21
N GLU A 320 48.75 21.37 -39.06
CA GLU A 320 49.69 20.25 -38.88
C GLU A 320 49.40 19.57 -37.53
N LEU A 321 49.79 18.29 -37.40
CA LEU A 321 49.25 17.38 -36.38
C LEU A 321 50.35 16.45 -35.87
N ASP A 322 50.63 16.48 -34.56
CA ASP A 322 51.51 15.48 -33.95
C ASP A 322 51.21 15.19 -32.46
N ARG A 323 51.82 14.11 -31.96
CA ARG A 323 51.76 13.53 -30.59
C ARG A 323 53.24 13.22 -30.15
N PRO A 324 53.59 12.68 -28.94
CA PRO A 324 52.75 11.99 -27.96
C PRO A 324 53.13 12.11 -26.44
N ALA A 325 52.34 11.40 -25.61
CA ALA A 325 52.70 10.58 -24.43
C ALA A 325 53.08 11.19 -23.05
N THR A 326 52.57 10.50 -22.01
CA THR A 326 53.06 10.39 -20.59
C THR A 326 52.95 11.65 -19.69
N GLU A 327 52.72 11.60 -18.36
CA GLU A 327 52.58 10.51 -17.36
C GLU A 327 51.33 10.69 -16.44
N LEU A 328 51.12 9.78 -15.48
CA LEU A 328 50.08 9.85 -14.43
C LEU A 328 50.65 10.31 -13.07
N PRO A 329 50.03 11.30 -12.39
CA PRO A 329 50.24 11.56 -10.96
C PRO A 329 49.20 10.89 -10.04
N VAL A 330 49.60 10.60 -8.80
CA VAL A 330 48.77 10.00 -7.73
C VAL A 330 47.92 11.07 -7.02
N PRO A 331 46.67 10.80 -6.60
CA PRO A 331 45.84 11.78 -5.91
C PRO A 331 46.35 12.09 -4.49
N ALA A 332 46.47 13.38 -4.17
CA ALA A 332 46.65 13.89 -2.82
C ALA A 332 45.33 14.44 -2.25
N SER A 333 45.18 14.36 -0.93
CA SER A 333 44.12 14.89 -0.06
C SER A 333 43.16 15.93 -0.68
N VAL A 334 41.86 15.58 -0.74
CA VAL A 334 40.78 16.52 -1.07
C VAL A 334 40.59 17.55 0.07
N PRO A 335 40.71 18.86 -0.18
CA PRO A 335 40.31 19.89 0.78
C PRO A 335 38.78 20.05 0.80
N ALA A 336 38.23 20.53 1.92
CA ALA A 336 36.81 20.84 2.01
C ALA A 336 36.43 21.97 1.03
N ILE A 337 35.31 21.79 0.30
CA ILE A 337 34.81 22.80 -0.64
C ILE A 337 34.17 23.93 0.15
N LEU A 338 34.81 25.10 0.15
CA LEU A 338 34.16 26.36 0.50
C LEU A 338 33.26 26.79 -0.67
N VAL A 339 32.04 27.21 -0.38
CA VAL A 339 31.11 27.76 -1.37
C VAL A 339 31.50 29.20 -1.66
N ASN A 340 31.66 29.57 -2.94
CA ASN A 340 31.97 30.94 -3.34
C ASN A 340 30.72 31.83 -3.27
N ASP A 341 30.85 33.05 -2.74
CA ASP A 341 29.74 33.98 -2.49
C ASP A 341 28.94 34.39 -3.74
N GLU A 342 29.56 34.35 -4.93
CA GLU A 342 28.93 34.76 -6.19
C GLU A 342 27.73 33.86 -6.60
N GLN A 343 27.64 32.62 -6.09
CA GLN A 343 26.68 31.61 -6.59
C GLN A 343 25.25 31.69 -6.03
N TRP A 344 24.97 32.59 -5.08
CA TRP A 344 23.65 32.65 -4.40
C TRP A 344 23.15 34.09 -4.21
N LEU A 345 23.24 34.93 -5.26
CA LEU A 345 22.77 36.33 -5.26
C LEU A 345 23.36 37.24 -4.15
N GLY A 346 24.52 36.87 -3.58
CA GLY A 346 25.12 37.53 -2.42
C GLY A 346 24.57 37.07 -1.06
N GLU A 347 23.68 36.08 -1.04
CA GLU A 347 23.01 35.53 0.14
C GLU A 347 23.51 34.11 0.49
N SER A 348 24.79 33.81 0.21
CA SER A 348 25.44 32.50 0.42
C SER A 348 25.17 31.85 1.79
N ALA A 349 25.01 32.65 2.83
CA ALA A 349 24.63 32.22 4.18
C ALA A 349 23.32 31.39 4.23
N VAL A 350 22.36 31.63 3.32
CA VAL A 350 21.09 30.89 3.25
C VAL A 350 21.26 29.50 2.60
N ALA A 351 22.33 29.29 1.83
CA ALA A 351 22.59 28.06 1.08
C ALA A 351 23.30 26.95 1.90
N ARG A 352 23.52 27.19 3.21
CA ARG A 352 24.45 26.42 4.04
C ARG A 352 24.10 24.95 4.21
N MET A 353 22.82 24.61 4.37
CA MET A 353 22.38 23.22 4.48
C MET A 353 22.07 22.70 3.07
N THR A 354 23.01 21.96 2.48
CA THR A 354 22.93 21.48 1.09
C THR A 354 22.11 20.20 0.92
N THR A 355 21.73 19.54 2.02
CA THR A 355 20.91 18.32 2.01
C THR A 355 19.64 18.45 2.86
N ARG A 356 18.54 17.81 2.43
CA ARG A 356 17.28 17.79 3.18
C ARG A 356 17.46 17.21 4.59
N ALA A 357 18.35 16.22 4.72
CA ALA A 357 18.65 15.58 6.01
C ALA A 357 19.25 16.54 7.04
N GLN A 358 20.16 17.44 6.64
CA GLN A 358 20.68 18.51 7.52
C GLN A 358 19.58 19.48 7.92
N GLY A 359 18.76 19.91 6.96
CA GLY A 359 17.63 20.81 7.23
C GLY A 359 16.58 20.20 8.17
N LEU A 360 16.32 18.89 8.06
CA LEU A 360 15.46 18.17 8.98
C LEU A 360 16.10 17.97 10.35
N GLU A 361 17.40 17.66 10.42
CA GLU A 361 18.14 17.60 11.70
C GLU A 361 17.99 18.91 12.47
N GLU A 362 18.08 20.05 11.77
CA GLU A 362 17.84 21.38 12.34
C GLU A 362 16.37 21.59 12.75
N LEU A 363 15.41 21.22 11.91
CA LEU A 363 13.98 21.36 12.19
C LEU A 363 13.52 20.54 13.40
N TYR A 364 14.11 19.36 13.65
CA TYR A 364 13.84 18.59 14.87
C TYR A 364 14.34 19.30 16.15
N LYS A 365 15.40 20.11 16.09
CA LYS A 365 15.89 20.90 17.24
C LYS A 365 14.87 21.96 17.67
N LEU A 366 14.17 22.58 16.70
CA LEU A 366 13.08 23.52 16.97
C LEU A 366 11.91 22.84 17.72
N TRP A 367 11.67 21.55 17.46
CA TRP A 367 10.72 20.74 18.22
C TRP A 367 11.28 20.20 19.55
N GLY A 368 12.53 20.51 19.92
CA GLY A 368 13.20 20.08 21.15
C GLY A 368 13.85 18.68 21.08
N TYR A 369 13.93 18.07 19.91
CA TYR A 369 14.34 16.67 19.75
C TYR A 369 15.68 16.49 19.02
N ARG A 370 16.41 15.44 19.39
CA ARG A 370 17.59 14.95 18.69
C ARG A 370 17.19 13.82 17.72
N ALA A 371 17.21 14.13 16.43
CA ALA A 371 16.97 13.17 15.37
C ALA A 371 18.13 12.17 15.18
N THR A 372 17.83 10.99 14.63
CA THR A 372 18.84 10.11 14.04
C THR A 372 18.87 10.27 12.51
N ARG A 373 19.86 9.66 11.85
CA ARG A 373 19.95 9.65 10.37
C ARG A 373 18.76 8.99 9.66
N ILE A 374 17.96 8.18 10.36
CA ILE A 374 16.76 7.55 9.79
C ILE A 374 15.58 8.54 9.87
N ASP A 375 15.45 9.22 11.01
CA ASP A 375 14.37 10.20 11.23
C ASP A 375 14.43 11.40 10.27
N THR A 376 15.61 11.69 9.70
CA THR A 376 15.85 12.78 8.74
C THR A 376 15.79 12.35 7.27
N LEU A 377 15.40 11.10 6.95
CA LEU A 377 15.13 10.68 5.57
C LEU A 377 13.82 11.26 5.01
N CYS A 378 12.83 11.49 5.89
CA CYS A 378 11.45 11.87 5.53
C CYS A 378 10.71 10.81 4.68
N GLU A 379 11.06 9.54 4.89
CA GLU A 379 10.43 8.39 4.25
C GLU A 379 9.32 7.81 5.14
N GLN A 380 8.52 6.88 4.60
CA GLN A 380 7.40 6.24 5.30
C GLN A 380 7.62 4.71 5.36
N PRO A 381 7.22 4.04 6.44
CA PRO A 381 6.51 4.55 7.62
C PRO A 381 7.40 5.36 8.57
N SER A 382 6.79 6.28 9.32
CA SER A 382 7.50 7.12 10.29
C SER A 382 8.09 6.32 11.45
N THR A 383 9.36 6.57 11.76
CA THR A 383 10.14 5.92 12.84
C THR A 383 9.87 6.47 14.24
N SER A 384 9.07 7.54 14.35
CA SER A 384 8.69 8.23 15.58
C SER A 384 7.27 8.76 15.43
N ILE A 385 6.70 9.35 16.48
CA ILE A 385 5.36 9.99 16.38
C ILE A 385 5.30 11.13 15.36
N PHE A 386 6.44 11.67 14.91
CA PHE A 386 6.47 12.74 13.91
C PHE A 386 6.09 12.24 12.52
N GLN A 387 5.15 12.94 11.91
CA GLN A 387 4.85 12.83 10.48
C GLN A 387 5.78 13.77 9.71
N CYS A 388 6.43 13.27 8.66
CA CYS A 388 7.23 14.07 7.73
C CYS A 388 6.63 13.95 6.32
N GLN A 389 6.47 15.09 5.63
CA GLN A 389 5.88 15.13 4.28
C GLN A 389 6.49 16.24 3.42
N VAL A 390 6.91 15.91 2.20
CA VAL A 390 7.26 16.92 1.18
C VAL A 390 5.97 17.45 0.53
N ARG A 391 5.81 18.77 0.45
CA ARG A 391 4.63 19.44 -0.11
C ARG A 391 5.03 20.57 -1.05
N GLN A 392 4.14 20.92 -1.98
CA GLN A 392 4.23 22.16 -2.77
C GLN A 392 3.21 23.14 -2.21
N LEU A 393 3.66 24.34 -1.83
CA LEU A 393 2.81 25.42 -1.33
C LEU A 393 2.95 26.65 -2.23
N ASN A 394 1.86 27.39 -2.40
CA ASN A 394 1.92 28.77 -2.86
C ASN A 394 2.17 29.74 -1.69
N TRP A 395 2.40 31.03 -1.98
CA TRP A 395 2.69 32.03 -0.94
C TRP A 395 1.55 32.20 0.10
N GLN A 396 0.29 32.19 -0.33
CA GLN A 396 -0.87 32.33 0.57
C GLN A 396 -1.04 31.10 1.49
N GLU A 397 -0.66 29.91 1.03
CA GLU A 397 -0.61 28.69 1.85
C GLU A 397 0.57 28.73 2.82
N LEU A 398 1.74 29.24 2.37
CA LEU A 398 2.91 29.39 3.23
C LEU A 398 2.63 30.35 4.39
N GLN A 399 1.94 31.46 4.13
CA GLN A 399 1.48 32.41 5.16
C GLN A 399 0.49 31.81 6.18
N GLN A 400 -0.07 30.63 5.91
CA GLN A 400 -1.01 29.92 6.79
C GLN A 400 -0.38 28.70 7.49
N THR A 401 0.95 28.56 7.46
CA THR A 401 1.59 27.46 8.22
C THR A 401 1.40 27.64 9.73
N PRO A 402 0.92 26.61 10.46
CA PRO A 402 0.71 26.69 11.91
C PRO A 402 1.99 26.48 12.73
N HIS A 403 3.04 25.91 12.10
CA HIS A 403 4.34 25.61 12.70
C HIS A 403 5.49 25.82 11.69
N PRO A 404 6.77 25.80 12.12
CA PRO A 404 7.94 25.90 11.24
C PRO A 404 7.98 24.86 10.11
N LEU A 405 8.66 25.21 9.01
CA LEU A 405 8.80 24.38 7.80
C LEU A 405 10.25 24.39 7.29
N LEU A 406 10.67 23.35 6.57
CA LEU A 406 11.94 23.37 5.83
C LEU A 406 11.70 23.78 4.37
N LEU A 407 12.13 24.99 3.99
CA LEU A 407 12.01 25.47 2.61
C LEU A 407 13.12 24.88 1.74
N THR A 408 12.79 24.53 0.49
CA THR A 408 13.78 24.16 -0.54
C THR A 408 14.06 25.36 -1.43
N LEU A 409 15.29 25.87 -1.36
CA LEU A 409 15.80 26.95 -2.21
C LEU A 409 16.51 26.36 -3.43
N GLN A 410 16.37 27.01 -4.59
CA GLN A 410 16.85 26.53 -5.88
C GLN A 410 17.43 27.66 -6.74
N HIS A 411 18.76 27.69 -6.89
CA HIS A 411 19.48 28.66 -7.72
C HIS A 411 20.41 27.92 -8.70
N GLU A 412 20.42 28.31 -9.97
CA GLU A 412 21.24 27.72 -11.07
C GLU A 412 21.34 26.18 -11.12
N GLY A 413 20.29 25.47 -10.67
CA GLY A 413 20.24 24.00 -10.62
C GLY A 413 20.82 23.38 -9.35
N GLN A 414 21.48 24.16 -8.49
CA GLN A 414 21.78 23.77 -7.11
C GLN A 414 20.50 23.79 -6.24
N ARG A 415 20.54 23.05 -5.14
CA ARG A 415 19.49 23.00 -4.11
C ARG A 415 20.10 23.23 -2.74
N ALA A 416 19.42 24.03 -1.93
CA ALA A 416 19.74 24.24 -0.52
C ALA A 416 18.44 24.23 0.31
N TYR A 417 18.59 24.14 1.62
CA TYR A 417 17.48 23.99 2.56
C TYR A 417 17.63 24.99 3.71
N VAL A 418 16.52 25.60 4.13
CA VAL A 418 16.52 26.58 5.21
C VAL A 418 15.23 26.46 6.03
N VAL A 419 15.31 26.58 7.36
CA VAL A 419 14.13 26.46 8.22
C VAL A 419 13.41 27.81 8.29
N LEU A 420 12.15 27.85 7.89
CA LEU A 420 11.22 28.96 8.10
C LEU A 420 10.71 28.92 9.54
N LEU A 421 11.07 29.92 10.34
CA LEU A 421 10.58 30.08 11.73
C LEU A 421 9.31 30.94 11.79
N GLU A 422 9.29 32.05 11.04
CA GLU A 422 8.13 32.95 10.97
C GLU A 422 7.89 33.46 9.54
N VAL A 423 6.63 33.75 9.22
CA VAL A 423 6.19 34.36 7.96
C VAL A 423 5.12 35.42 8.24
N ASN A 424 5.16 36.54 7.54
CA ASN A 424 4.09 37.54 7.55
C ASN A 424 3.85 38.13 6.14
N SER A 425 3.24 39.32 6.03
CA SER A 425 2.94 39.98 4.75
C SER A 425 4.15 40.61 4.05
N GLU A 426 5.25 40.86 4.75
CA GLU A 426 6.37 41.68 4.27
C GLU A 426 7.72 40.94 4.33
N ARG A 427 7.89 40.04 5.30
CA ARG A 427 9.14 39.34 5.59
C ARG A 427 8.94 37.91 6.09
N VAL A 428 10.01 37.12 6.00
CA VAL A 428 10.16 35.81 6.64
C VAL A 428 11.40 35.79 7.54
N VAL A 429 11.37 34.97 8.59
CA VAL A 429 12.51 34.69 9.47
C VAL A 429 13.01 33.28 9.17
N LEU A 430 14.28 33.17 8.82
CA LEU A 430 14.93 31.97 8.32
C LEU A 430 16.09 31.55 9.22
N LEU A 431 16.29 30.24 9.42
CA LEU A 431 17.35 29.66 10.24
C LEU A 431 18.23 28.71 9.39
N THR A 432 19.55 28.95 9.39
CA THR A 432 20.50 28.34 8.43
C THR A 432 21.40 27.24 9.01
N GLY A 433 21.14 26.82 10.25
CA GLY A 433 22.05 25.98 11.06
C GLY A 433 23.05 26.80 11.89
N GLU A 434 23.30 28.07 11.54
CA GLU A 434 24.20 28.97 12.29
C GLU A 434 23.70 30.41 12.44
N GLN A 435 22.82 30.92 11.57
CA GLN A 435 22.35 32.31 11.62
C GLN A 435 20.82 32.41 11.50
N ARG A 436 20.24 33.37 12.23
CA ARG A 436 18.86 33.86 12.05
C ARG A 436 18.91 35.00 11.03
N LEU A 437 18.37 34.75 9.84
CA LEU A 437 18.25 35.72 8.76
C LEU A 437 16.82 36.24 8.65
N THR A 438 16.64 37.45 8.12
CA THR A 438 15.33 38.01 7.80
C THR A 438 15.32 38.40 6.33
N PHE A 439 14.43 37.78 5.54
CA PHE A 439 14.30 38.02 4.10
C PHE A 439 12.99 38.74 3.80
N THR A 440 12.99 39.66 2.85
CA THR A 440 11.75 40.21 2.27
C THR A 440 11.08 39.19 1.35
N VAL A 441 9.78 39.34 1.08
CA VAL A 441 9.07 38.44 0.15
C VAL A 441 9.76 38.34 -1.22
N PRO A 442 10.21 39.43 -1.89
CA PRO A 442 10.93 39.32 -3.17
C PRO A 442 12.23 38.53 -3.12
N GLN A 443 13.03 38.63 -2.05
CA GLN A 443 14.24 37.82 -1.86
C GLN A 443 13.87 36.33 -1.80
N LEU A 444 12.89 35.95 -0.96
CA LEU A 444 12.45 34.57 -0.86
C LEU A 444 11.90 34.03 -2.19
N MET A 445 11.03 34.80 -2.88
CA MET A 445 10.45 34.38 -4.16
C MET A 445 11.47 34.26 -5.30
N SER A 446 12.67 34.82 -5.16
CA SER A 446 13.76 34.65 -6.14
C SER A 446 14.49 33.30 -6.01
N LEU A 447 14.38 32.64 -4.85
CA LEU A 447 15.07 31.39 -4.52
C LEU A 447 14.13 30.20 -4.27
N TRP A 448 12.97 30.43 -3.64
CA TRP A 448 12.00 29.40 -3.29
C TRP A 448 10.99 29.18 -4.42
N ARG A 449 10.68 27.90 -4.71
CA ARG A 449 9.83 27.50 -5.84
C ARG A 449 8.60 26.67 -5.43
N GLY A 450 8.13 26.84 -4.20
CA GLY A 450 6.97 26.14 -3.64
C GLY A 450 7.29 24.90 -2.81
N GLU A 451 8.42 24.21 -3.06
CA GLU A 451 8.75 22.97 -2.35
C GLU A 451 9.12 23.26 -0.88
N VAL A 452 8.42 22.60 0.04
CA VAL A 452 8.75 22.52 1.46
C VAL A 452 8.84 21.07 1.91
N THR A 453 9.59 20.82 2.97
CA THR A 453 9.42 19.60 3.78
C THR A 453 8.80 20.02 5.11
N ASP A 454 7.68 19.39 5.44
CA ASP A 454 6.87 19.65 6.62
C ASP A 454 7.07 18.52 7.65
N LEU A 455 7.04 18.88 8.94
CA LEU A 455 7.36 18.01 10.07
C LEU A 455 6.55 18.42 11.32
N TRP A 456 5.63 17.56 11.76
CA TRP A 456 4.77 17.79 12.93
C TRP A 456 4.53 16.48 13.72
N PRO A 457 4.29 16.53 15.04
CA PRO A 457 3.96 15.34 15.82
C PRO A 457 2.52 14.89 15.55
N MET A 458 2.35 13.59 15.28
CA MET A 458 1.06 12.94 15.03
C MET A 458 0.93 11.63 15.86
N PRO A 459 0.78 11.73 17.20
CA PRO A 459 0.61 10.58 18.10
C PRO A 459 -0.72 9.81 17.89
N LEU A 460 -1.78 10.45 17.43
CA LEU A 460 -3.09 9.81 17.19
C LEU A 460 -3.20 9.38 15.73
N ARG A 461 -3.11 8.07 15.48
CA ARG A 461 -3.15 7.46 14.13
C ARG A 461 -4.38 6.59 13.88
N GLU A 462 -5.00 6.08 14.94
CA GLU A 462 -6.19 5.24 14.88
C GLU A 462 -7.47 6.06 15.08
N THR A 463 -8.62 5.53 14.66
CA THR A 463 -9.91 6.26 14.74
C THR A 463 -10.51 6.18 16.13
N LEU A 464 -10.68 7.32 16.79
CA LEU A 464 -11.25 7.42 18.12
C LEU A 464 -12.75 7.80 18.02
N ARG A 465 -13.58 7.12 18.81
CA ARG A 465 -15.05 7.26 18.80
C ARG A 465 -15.66 7.00 20.18
N LEU A 466 -16.93 7.39 20.33
CA LEU A 466 -17.75 7.20 21.53
C LEU A 466 -17.60 5.78 22.12
N GLY A 467 -17.34 5.69 23.43
CA GLY A 467 -17.17 4.42 24.15
C GLY A 467 -15.74 3.84 24.16
N MET A 468 -14.77 4.48 23.51
CA MET A 468 -13.35 4.17 23.67
C MET A 468 -12.75 4.87 24.91
N HIS A 469 -11.69 4.30 25.48
CA HIS A 469 -11.02 4.82 26.67
C HIS A 469 -9.50 4.56 26.66
N GLY A 470 -8.70 5.43 27.28
CA GLY A 470 -7.24 5.31 27.36
C GLY A 470 -6.48 6.62 27.08
N GLU A 471 -5.15 6.55 27.11
CA GLU A 471 -4.23 7.68 26.94
C GLU A 471 -4.48 8.47 25.63
N ALA A 472 -4.86 7.77 24.55
CA ALA A 472 -5.16 8.42 23.27
C ALA A 472 -6.40 9.34 23.34
N ILE A 473 -7.29 9.13 24.31
CA ILE A 473 -8.44 10.01 24.57
C ILE A 473 -8.01 11.28 25.32
N GLU A 474 -7.14 11.14 26.33
CA GLU A 474 -6.57 12.28 27.06
C GLU A 474 -5.80 13.21 26.10
N VAL A 475 -5.02 12.62 25.19
CA VAL A 475 -4.30 13.34 24.13
C VAL A 475 -5.27 13.99 23.13
N LEU A 476 -6.38 13.34 22.77
CA LEU A 476 -7.41 13.92 21.91
C LEU A 476 -8.06 15.16 22.55
N ASP A 477 -8.45 15.05 23.83
CA ASP A 477 -9.08 16.14 24.59
C ASP A 477 -8.13 17.35 24.76
N GLN A 478 -6.87 17.11 25.10
CA GLN A 478 -5.84 18.17 25.16
C GLN A 478 -5.58 18.85 23.81
N LEU A 479 -5.56 18.08 22.71
CA LEU A 479 -5.40 18.64 21.36
C LEU A 479 -6.64 19.44 20.93
N LEU A 480 -7.85 18.96 21.21
CA LEU A 480 -9.10 19.69 20.94
C LEU A 480 -9.14 21.00 21.74
N ALA A 481 -8.82 20.96 23.03
CA ALA A 481 -8.74 22.13 23.89
C ALA A 481 -7.79 23.20 23.33
N LYS A 482 -6.59 22.77 22.94
CA LYS A 482 -5.60 23.68 22.32
C LYS A 482 -6.01 24.21 20.96
N ALA A 483 -6.77 23.45 20.17
CA ALA A 483 -7.25 23.87 18.85
C ALA A 483 -8.46 24.82 18.93
N LEU A 484 -9.36 24.60 19.89
CA LEU A 484 -10.55 25.44 20.14
C LEU A 484 -10.23 26.65 21.03
N ASN A 485 -9.06 26.67 21.68
CA ASN A 485 -8.63 27.67 22.66
C ASN A 485 -9.60 27.73 23.87
N ASP A 486 -9.91 26.56 24.42
CA ASP A 486 -10.66 26.37 25.66
C ASP A 486 -9.98 25.33 26.59
N GLU A 487 -10.64 24.98 27.69
CA GLU A 487 -10.10 24.02 28.68
C GLU A 487 -10.42 22.56 28.27
N PRO A 488 -9.54 21.59 28.57
CA PRO A 488 -9.83 20.17 28.39
C PRO A 488 -10.88 19.67 29.39
N LEU A 489 -11.63 18.63 29.01
CA LEU A 489 -12.55 17.91 29.90
C LEU A 489 -11.80 17.09 30.98
N MET A 490 -10.50 16.87 30.80
CA MET A 490 -9.67 15.98 31.63
C MET A 490 -10.22 14.54 31.66
N THR A 491 -10.74 14.08 30.51
CA THR A 491 -11.41 12.77 30.38
C THR A 491 -10.49 11.70 29.79
N THR A 492 -10.52 10.51 30.39
CA THR A 492 -9.90 9.29 29.85
C THR A 492 -10.85 8.47 28.98
N GLN A 493 -12.12 8.87 28.90
CA GLN A 493 -13.19 8.20 28.14
C GLN A 493 -13.77 9.12 27.06
N PHE A 494 -13.95 8.58 25.85
CA PHE A 494 -14.64 9.26 24.76
C PHE A 494 -16.14 9.24 25.06
N ASN A 495 -16.56 10.24 25.84
CA ASN A 495 -17.93 10.44 26.27
C ASN A 495 -18.71 11.32 25.27
N ALA A 496 -20.00 11.55 25.52
CA ALA A 496 -20.87 12.33 24.64
C ALA A 496 -20.53 13.84 24.61
N GLU A 497 -19.72 14.33 25.55
CA GLU A 497 -19.26 15.73 25.59
C GLU A 497 -18.01 15.92 24.72
N LEU A 498 -17.07 14.97 24.77
CA LEU A 498 -15.92 14.93 23.85
C LEU A 498 -16.39 14.72 22.39
N MET A 499 -17.45 13.95 22.17
CA MET A 499 -18.09 13.83 20.85
C MET A 499 -18.56 15.19 20.31
N GLN A 500 -19.24 16.00 21.13
CA GLN A 500 -19.66 17.37 20.74
C GLN A 500 -18.46 18.30 20.50
N ARG A 501 -17.36 18.16 21.25
CA ARG A 501 -16.11 18.90 21.01
C ARG A 501 -15.48 18.51 19.65
N VAL A 502 -15.55 17.24 19.26
CA VAL A 502 -15.17 16.78 17.92
C VAL A 502 -16.09 17.36 16.83
N GLU A 503 -17.41 17.35 17.02
CA GLU A 503 -18.38 17.96 16.09
C GLU A 503 -18.11 19.46 15.89
N TRP A 504 -17.87 20.22 16.97
CA TRP A 504 -17.52 21.65 16.88
C TRP A 504 -16.20 21.89 16.13
N PHE A 505 -15.17 21.08 16.37
CA PHE A 505 -13.92 21.16 15.62
C PHE A 505 -14.12 20.81 14.13
N GLN A 506 -14.89 19.76 13.82
CA GLN A 506 -15.25 19.37 12.45
C GLN A 506 -15.97 20.50 11.72
N ARG A 507 -16.99 21.09 12.34
CA ARG A 507 -17.76 22.23 11.84
C ARG A 507 -16.88 23.44 11.54
N TRP A 508 -16.02 23.82 12.49
CA TRP A 508 -15.08 24.94 12.34
C TRP A 508 -14.10 24.73 11.17
N GLN A 509 -13.67 23.49 10.94
CA GLN A 509 -12.77 23.10 9.86
C GLN A 509 -13.48 22.71 8.54
N ALA A 510 -14.80 22.96 8.41
CA ALA A 510 -15.61 22.59 7.24
C ALA A 510 -15.47 21.11 6.83
N MET A 511 -15.49 20.23 7.83
CA MET A 511 -15.53 18.77 7.69
C MET A 511 -16.95 18.24 7.97
N THR A 512 -17.17 16.94 7.78
CA THR A 512 -18.41 16.28 8.18
C THR A 512 -18.57 16.38 9.71
N GLU A 513 -19.70 16.91 10.18
CA GLU A 513 -20.10 16.88 11.59
C GLU A 513 -20.63 15.47 11.92
N ASP A 514 -19.74 14.53 12.23
CA ASP A 514 -20.06 13.13 12.55
C ASP A 514 -19.63 12.67 13.96
N GLY A 515 -18.89 13.52 14.69
CA GLY A 515 -18.45 13.26 16.05
C GLY A 515 -17.35 12.19 16.18
N ILE A 516 -16.83 11.68 15.06
CA ILE A 516 -15.79 10.65 15.01
C ILE A 516 -14.43 11.31 14.74
N ALA A 517 -13.48 11.10 15.65
CA ALA A 517 -12.09 11.50 15.46
C ALA A 517 -11.38 10.45 14.56
N GLY A 518 -11.83 10.37 13.30
CA GLY A 518 -11.23 9.54 12.25
C GLY A 518 -10.05 10.21 11.56
N GLN A 519 -9.42 9.51 10.61
CA GLN A 519 -8.16 9.92 9.97
C GLN A 519 -8.14 11.38 9.48
N ARG A 520 -9.20 11.85 8.79
CA ARG A 520 -9.27 13.24 8.30
C ARG A 520 -9.34 14.25 9.46
N THR A 521 -10.15 13.96 10.48
CA THR A 521 -10.29 14.80 11.68
C THR A 521 -8.96 14.91 12.42
N LEU A 522 -8.34 13.76 12.71
CA LEU A 522 -7.08 13.66 13.45
C LEU A 522 -5.88 14.25 12.70
N ALA A 523 -5.77 14.01 11.39
CA ALA A 523 -4.71 14.60 10.58
C ALA A 523 -4.81 16.13 10.55
N ARG A 524 -6.03 16.69 10.45
CA ARG A 524 -6.23 18.14 10.50
C ARG A 524 -5.94 18.72 11.88
N LEU A 525 -6.39 18.07 12.95
CA LEU A 525 -6.16 18.51 14.33
C LEU A 525 -4.66 18.58 14.65
N GLN A 526 -3.92 17.51 14.39
CA GLN A 526 -2.49 17.40 14.75
C GLN A 526 -1.57 18.18 13.81
N HIS A 527 -2.02 18.51 12.59
CA HIS A 527 -1.33 19.49 11.74
C HIS A 527 -1.52 20.93 12.24
N MET A 528 -2.62 21.23 12.95
CA MET A 528 -2.86 22.59 13.47
C MET A 528 -2.22 22.88 14.82
N VAL A 529 -2.19 21.90 15.73
CA VAL A 529 -1.69 22.06 17.10
C VAL A 529 -0.94 20.82 17.57
N SER A 530 -0.03 21.01 18.52
CA SER A 530 0.76 19.95 19.14
C SER A 530 0.78 20.13 20.66
N LEU A 531 0.89 19.06 21.44
CA LEU A 531 0.87 19.16 22.92
C LEU A 531 1.95 20.15 23.44
N SER A 532 3.17 20.07 22.89
CA SER A 532 4.26 21.02 23.14
C SER A 532 4.77 21.63 21.83
N GLU A 533 5.11 22.93 21.87
CA GLU A 533 5.51 23.74 20.71
C GLU A 533 6.70 24.67 21.08
N PRO A 534 7.87 24.11 21.50
CA PRO A 534 8.98 24.89 22.07
C PRO A 534 9.59 25.89 21.07
N TRP A 535 9.41 25.69 19.76
CA TRP A 535 9.78 26.63 18.71
C TRP A 535 9.15 28.04 18.89
N ARG A 536 8.05 28.17 19.64
CA ARG A 536 7.45 29.47 19.96
C ARG A 536 8.37 30.36 20.82
N GLU A 537 9.25 29.79 21.62
CA GLU A 537 10.22 30.55 22.43
C GLU A 537 11.18 31.34 21.53
N LEU A 538 11.69 30.68 20.48
CA LEU A 538 12.54 31.30 19.45
C LEU A 538 11.81 32.35 18.60
N SER A 539 10.49 32.25 18.46
CA SER A 539 9.64 33.27 17.82
C SER A 539 9.52 34.52 18.72
N GLN A 540 9.13 34.35 19.98
CA GLN A 540 8.73 35.47 20.83
C GLN A 540 9.89 36.34 21.36
N ALA A 541 11.12 35.81 21.38
CA ALA A 541 12.30 36.46 21.96
C ALA A 541 12.69 37.84 21.41
N GLU A 542 12.16 38.29 20.25
CA GLU A 542 12.39 39.65 19.73
C GLU A 542 11.40 40.72 20.25
N LYS A 543 10.28 40.32 20.89
CA LYS A 543 9.15 41.25 21.14
C LYS A 543 9.22 42.05 22.45
N GLN A 544 10.10 41.69 23.39
CA GLN A 544 10.12 42.28 24.74
C GLN A 544 11.40 43.04 25.11
N GLY A 545 12.48 42.93 24.32
CA GLY A 545 13.69 43.75 24.49
C GLY A 545 14.55 43.45 25.72
N GLU A 546 14.23 42.41 26.48
CA GLU A 546 15.06 41.89 27.58
C GLU A 546 16.18 40.97 27.06
N GLU A 547 17.15 40.67 27.92
CA GLU A 547 18.39 39.98 27.57
C GLU A 547 18.13 38.51 27.18
N GLN A 548 18.70 38.06 26.05
CA GLN A 548 18.35 36.78 25.43
C GLN A 548 18.67 35.57 26.32
N VAL A 549 17.63 34.93 26.86
CA VAL A 549 17.71 33.63 27.57
C VAL A 549 18.22 32.51 26.64
N MET A 550 18.01 32.65 25.34
CA MET A 550 18.35 31.68 24.30
C MET A 550 18.83 32.41 23.04
N ARG A 551 20.01 32.06 22.53
CA ARG A 551 20.61 32.70 21.35
C ARG A 551 20.94 31.67 20.28
N TYR A 552 20.12 31.64 19.22
CA TYR A 552 20.36 30.82 18.03
C TYR A 552 21.78 31.09 17.46
N PRO A 553 22.58 30.06 17.14
CA PRO A 553 22.22 28.65 16.90
C PRO A 553 22.29 27.71 18.12
N GLU A 554 22.43 28.22 19.33
CA GLU A 554 22.47 27.37 20.52
C GLU A 554 21.06 26.86 20.90
N PHE A 555 21.00 25.60 21.34
CA PHE A 555 19.79 24.91 21.77
C PHE A 555 20.00 24.27 23.16
N PRO A 556 18.93 24.08 23.97
CA PRO A 556 19.02 23.36 25.23
C PRO A 556 19.28 21.86 25.00
N SER A 557 19.40 21.09 26.08
CA SER A 557 19.56 19.63 26.02
C SER A 557 18.38 18.97 25.30
N LEU A 558 18.61 18.49 24.08
CA LEU A 558 17.59 17.91 23.20
C LEU A 558 17.17 16.51 23.65
N ALA A 559 15.85 16.25 23.66
CA ALA A 559 15.27 14.97 24.04
C ALA A 559 15.41 13.90 22.93
N PRO A 560 15.45 12.60 23.26
CA PRO A 560 15.27 11.55 22.25
C PRO A 560 13.82 11.58 21.71
N LEU A 561 13.65 11.30 20.42
CA LEU A 561 12.32 11.23 19.79
C LEU A 561 11.42 10.18 20.44
N LEU A 562 10.14 10.52 20.66
CA LEU A 562 9.09 9.61 21.10
C LEU A 562 8.72 8.63 19.98
N ARG A 563 8.75 7.32 20.28
CA ARG A 563 8.49 6.23 19.30
C ARG A 563 7.36 5.28 19.70
N THR A 564 6.74 5.52 20.85
CA THR A 564 5.51 4.88 21.30
C THR A 564 4.32 5.76 20.97
N TYR A 565 3.18 5.14 20.65
CA TYR A 565 1.91 5.83 20.42
C TYR A 565 0.99 5.58 21.62
N PRO A 566 0.20 6.58 22.05
CA PRO A 566 -0.81 6.37 23.07
C PRO A 566 -1.92 5.47 22.52
N LEU A 567 -2.52 4.65 23.38
CA LEU A 567 -3.54 3.66 23.00
C LEU A 567 -4.93 4.06 23.51
N ALA A 568 -5.98 3.52 22.88
CA ALA A 568 -7.33 3.51 23.43
C ALA A 568 -8.05 2.21 23.09
N GLU A 569 -8.71 1.63 24.08
CA GLU A 569 -9.42 0.37 24.02
C GLU A 569 -10.94 0.62 24.00
N THR A 570 -11.72 -0.28 23.40
CA THR A 570 -13.18 -0.30 23.58
C THR A 570 -13.51 -0.89 24.94
N GLY A 571 -14.30 -0.18 25.75
CA GLY A 571 -14.63 -0.64 27.11
C GLY A 571 -15.44 -1.93 27.12
N ASP A 572 -14.96 -2.94 27.84
CA ASP A 572 -15.74 -4.14 28.18
C ASP A 572 -17.04 -3.76 28.88
N VAL A 573 -18.13 -4.47 28.58
CA VAL A 573 -19.40 -4.32 29.30
C VAL A 573 -19.23 -4.95 30.68
N ILE A 574 -18.86 -4.12 31.68
CA ILE A 574 -18.72 -4.56 33.07
C ILE A 574 -20.06 -5.16 33.53
N ASN A 575 -20.05 -6.45 33.79
CA ASN A 575 -21.23 -7.23 34.16
C ASN A 575 -21.55 -6.99 35.65
N VAL A 576 -22.04 -5.79 35.98
CA VAL A 576 -22.42 -5.37 37.34
C VAL A 576 -23.75 -6.04 37.74
N ALA A 577 -23.66 -7.32 38.06
CA ALA A 577 -24.78 -8.15 38.47
C ALA A 577 -24.74 -8.46 39.98
N ASP A 578 -24.84 -7.43 40.82
CA ASP A 578 -25.39 -7.60 42.19
C ASP A 578 -26.02 -6.31 42.74
N GLN A 579 -26.94 -6.51 43.69
CA GLN A 579 -27.52 -5.57 44.66
C GLN A 579 -28.67 -4.63 44.24
N THR A 580 -29.86 -5.09 44.64
CA THR A 580 -31.04 -4.35 45.11
C THR A 580 -32.04 -3.77 44.09
N SER A 581 -33.26 -4.31 44.17
CA SER A 581 -34.49 -3.86 43.52
C SER A 581 -35.02 -2.54 44.13
N PRO A 582 -35.97 -1.86 43.46
CA PRO A 582 -37.38 -2.23 43.70
C PRO A 582 -38.31 -2.24 42.47
N THR A 583 -39.09 -3.32 42.37
CA THR A 583 -40.55 -3.37 42.16
C THR A 583 -41.26 -2.28 41.34
N LEU A 584 -42.02 -2.67 40.31
CA LEU A 584 -43.41 -2.22 40.08
C LEU A 584 -44.18 -3.09 39.05
N VAL A 585 -45.27 -3.71 39.51
CA VAL A 585 -46.50 -4.16 38.78
C VAL A 585 -46.39 -5.09 37.55
N ALA A 586 -47.15 -6.20 37.60
CA ALA A 586 -47.38 -7.12 36.48
C ALA A 586 -48.75 -6.88 35.79
N SER A 587 -48.89 -7.39 34.55
CA SER A 587 -49.99 -8.29 34.07
C SER A 587 -50.46 -7.96 32.63
N PRO A 588 -51.07 -8.90 31.87
CA PRO A 588 -50.93 -10.37 31.89
C PRO A 588 -50.67 -10.95 30.46
N SER A 589 -50.64 -12.28 30.34
CA SER A 589 -50.46 -13.03 29.09
C SER A 589 -51.76 -13.48 28.41
N ILE A 590 -51.68 -13.86 27.13
CA ILE A 590 -52.63 -14.73 26.41
C ILE A 590 -51.82 -15.79 25.63
N PRO A 591 -52.20 -17.10 25.59
CA PRO A 591 -51.35 -18.19 25.09
C PRO A 591 -51.84 -18.85 23.78
N SER A 592 -51.30 -20.05 23.49
CA SER A 592 -51.66 -21.05 22.44
C SER A 592 -51.17 -20.73 21.00
N GLU A 593 -50.91 -21.71 20.12
CA GLU A 593 -51.21 -23.16 20.17
C GLU A 593 -50.15 -24.02 19.43
N GLU A 594 -49.96 -25.29 19.82
CA GLU A 594 -49.07 -26.25 19.12
C GLU A 594 -49.80 -27.01 17.98
N LYS A 595 -49.03 -27.57 17.02
CA LYS A 595 -49.49 -28.76 16.27
C LYS A 595 -48.36 -29.65 15.77
N LYS A 596 -48.51 -30.97 15.96
CA LYS A 596 -47.63 -32.05 15.47
C LYS A 596 -48.35 -32.93 14.45
N THR A 597 -47.60 -33.46 13.50
CA THR A 597 -47.79 -34.73 12.76
C THR A 597 -46.45 -35.00 12.05
N GLU A 598 -45.67 -36.04 12.35
CA GLU A 598 -45.88 -37.50 12.19
C GLU A 598 -45.20 -38.02 10.91
N ASP A 599 -44.06 -38.72 11.06
CA ASP A 599 -43.64 -39.84 10.20
C ASP A 599 -42.44 -40.63 10.83
N GLU A 600 -42.68 -41.32 11.94
CA GLU A 600 -41.74 -42.29 12.55
C GLU A 600 -42.50 -43.52 13.08
N ARG A 601 -42.79 -44.52 12.24
CA ARG A 601 -43.18 -45.89 12.69
C ARG A 601 -42.85 -46.99 11.68
N LEU A 602 -41.63 -47.50 11.73
CA LEU A 602 -41.30 -48.89 11.41
C LEU A 602 -40.32 -49.42 12.47
N PHE A 603 -40.29 -50.75 12.67
CA PHE A 603 -39.45 -51.47 13.64
C PHE A 603 -39.83 -51.40 15.13
N GLU A 604 -41.11 -51.25 15.46
CA GLU A 604 -41.62 -51.91 16.68
C GLU A 604 -41.71 -53.43 16.43
N ASN A 605 -41.20 -54.23 17.39
CA ASN A 605 -41.27 -55.69 17.58
C ASN A 605 -39.97 -56.51 17.38
N LEU A 606 -39.25 -56.72 18.49
CA LEU A 606 -38.37 -57.87 18.73
C LEU A 606 -38.34 -58.16 20.25
N ASP A 607 -38.49 -59.43 20.64
CA ASP A 607 -38.50 -59.89 22.04
C ASP A 607 -37.19 -60.63 22.34
N LEU A 608 -36.55 -60.32 23.48
CA LEU A 608 -35.25 -60.83 23.90
C LEU A 608 -35.29 -61.57 25.25
N SER A 609 -36.48 -61.93 25.75
CA SER A 609 -36.72 -62.55 27.06
C SER A 609 -36.10 -63.95 27.32
N GLY A 610 -35.24 -64.45 26.44
CA GLY A 610 -34.63 -65.78 26.48
C GLY A 610 -33.10 -65.86 26.64
N LEU A 611 -32.40 -64.74 26.87
CA LEU A 611 -30.93 -64.69 26.91
C LEU A 611 -30.35 -64.52 28.33
N SER A 612 -29.12 -64.97 28.56
CA SER A 612 -28.38 -64.68 29.80
C SER A 612 -27.88 -63.22 29.81
N PRO A 613 -27.60 -62.59 30.97
CA PRO A 613 -27.33 -61.15 31.04
C PRO A 613 -26.19 -60.67 30.12
N GLU A 614 -25.08 -61.40 30.08
CA GLU A 614 -23.93 -61.08 29.22
C GLU A 614 -24.21 -61.27 27.72
N LEU A 615 -25.18 -62.13 27.36
CA LEU A 615 -25.61 -62.35 25.98
C LEU A 615 -26.70 -61.35 25.55
N ALA A 616 -27.62 -61.00 26.44
CA ALA A 616 -28.58 -59.91 26.23
C ALA A 616 -27.82 -58.60 25.97
N GLN A 617 -26.88 -58.24 26.86
CA GLN A 617 -26.07 -57.03 26.72
C GLN A 617 -25.14 -57.07 25.48
N LYS A 618 -24.71 -58.26 25.04
CA LYS A 618 -23.98 -58.40 23.76
C LYS A 618 -24.88 -58.29 22.53
N VAL A 619 -26.13 -58.76 22.57
CA VAL A 619 -27.09 -58.61 21.47
C VAL A 619 -27.58 -57.16 21.37
N GLU A 620 -27.82 -56.51 22.50
CA GLU A 620 -28.13 -55.08 22.60
C GLU A 620 -26.97 -54.23 22.05
N ASN A 621 -25.73 -54.51 22.45
CA ASN A 621 -24.55 -53.86 21.88
C ASN A 621 -24.30 -54.22 20.39
N ALA A 622 -24.63 -55.43 19.93
CA ALA A 622 -24.44 -55.82 18.52
C ALA A 622 -25.45 -55.13 17.58
N LEU A 623 -26.71 -55.00 18.02
CA LEU A 623 -27.75 -54.22 17.34
C LEU A 623 -27.40 -52.72 17.27
N LEU A 624 -26.47 -52.24 18.10
CA LEU A 624 -25.97 -50.88 18.11
C LEU A 624 -24.66 -50.67 17.31
N VAL A 625 -24.03 -51.73 16.76
CA VAL A 625 -22.64 -51.64 16.24
C VAL A 625 -22.42 -52.15 14.81
N GLU A 626 -23.11 -53.21 14.32
CA GLU A 626 -22.78 -53.80 13.01
C GLU A 626 -23.75 -53.48 11.86
N THR A 627 -23.76 -52.20 11.45
CA THR A 627 -23.92 -51.84 10.03
C THR A 627 -22.85 -50.82 9.59
N GLN A 628 -21.59 -51.27 9.53
CA GLN A 628 -20.50 -50.55 8.85
C GLN A 628 -19.67 -51.49 7.97
N THR A 629 -19.98 -51.49 6.68
CA THR A 629 -19.08 -51.95 5.61
C THR A 629 -19.20 -50.98 4.44
N ASP A 630 -18.12 -50.26 4.13
CA ASP A 630 -17.95 -49.36 2.97
C ASP A 630 -19.12 -48.42 2.65
N ASN A 631 -19.65 -47.80 3.70
CA ASN A 631 -19.91 -46.37 3.67
C ASN A 631 -19.39 -45.78 4.99
N SER A 632 -18.57 -44.73 4.89
CA SER A 632 -18.66 -43.65 5.86
C SER A 632 -19.80 -42.77 5.38
N PRO A 633 -21.04 -42.89 5.91
CA PRO A 633 -21.85 -41.69 5.98
C PRO A 633 -21.02 -40.72 6.81
N GLN A 634 -20.55 -39.64 6.18
CA GLN A 634 -20.32 -38.44 6.96
C GLN A 634 -21.61 -38.21 7.74
N ALA A 635 -21.50 -37.83 9.01
CA ALA A 635 -22.55 -36.99 9.54
C ALA A 635 -22.50 -35.74 8.67
N GLU A 636 -23.33 -35.69 7.63
CA GLU A 636 -23.50 -34.50 6.82
C GLU A 636 -24.18 -33.47 7.72
N SER A 637 -23.38 -32.77 8.51
CA SER A 637 -23.39 -31.33 8.34
C SER A 637 -23.22 -31.11 6.84
N THR A 638 -24.35 -30.91 6.14
CA THR A 638 -24.38 -30.51 4.73
C THR A 638 -23.91 -29.07 4.70
N VAL A 639 -22.62 -28.85 4.97
CA VAL A 639 -22.00 -27.53 5.09
C VAL A 639 -22.11 -26.87 3.72
N SER A 640 -23.18 -26.09 3.59
CA SER A 640 -23.76 -25.75 2.29
C SER A 640 -22.92 -24.64 1.67
N ARG A 641 -21.90 -25.05 0.93
CA ARG A 641 -20.97 -24.18 0.22
C ARG A 641 -21.68 -23.06 -0.50
N LEU A 642 -21.54 -21.83 0.00
CA LEU A 642 -22.30 -20.67 -0.47
C LEU A 642 -21.94 -20.30 -1.91
N ASP A 643 -20.71 -20.58 -2.34
CA ASP A 643 -20.24 -20.40 -3.71
C ASP A 643 -20.86 -21.38 -4.72
N LEU A 644 -21.28 -22.56 -4.27
CA LEU A 644 -21.94 -23.59 -5.09
C LEU A 644 -23.46 -23.62 -4.94
N SER A 645 -23.99 -23.16 -3.81
CA SER A 645 -25.42 -23.26 -3.43
C SER A 645 -26.13 -21.91 -3.30
N ALA A 646 -25.57 -20.83 -3.85
CA ALA A 646 -26.09 -19.47 -3.77
C ALA A 646 -27.62 -19.34 -4.00
N GLU A 647 -28.20 -20.06 -4.97
CA GLU A 647 -29.65 -20.02 -5.25
C GLU A 647 -30.52 -20.55 -4.09
N LYS A 648 -29.99 -21.39 -3.18
CA LYS A 648 -30.67 -21.85 -1.96
C LYS A 648 -30.79 -20.71 -0.92
N TRP A 649 -29.80 -19.83 -0.90
CA TRP A 649 -29.59 -18.85 0.17
C TRP A 649 -30.03 -17.42 -0.20
N HIS A 650 -30.17 -17.12 -1.50
CA HIS A 650 -30.55 -15.80 -2.00
C HIS A 650 -31.91 -15.35 -1.48
N GLY A 651 -31.95 -14.18 -0.84
CA GLY A 651 -33.11 -13.63 -0.13
C GLY A 651 -33.41 -14.31 1.21
N ARG A 652 -32.52 -15.16 1.73
CA ARG A 652 -32.70 -15.88 3.00
C ARG A 652 -31.56 -15.60 3.98
N LEU A 653 -30.30 -15.83 3.58
CA LEU A 653 -29.12 -15.52 4.36
C LEU A 653 -28.82 -14.00 4.26
N PRO A 654 -28.80 -13.24 5.37
CA PRO A 654 -28.45 -11.81 5.34
C PRO A 654 -27.13 -11.50 4.61
N PRO A 655 -26.94 -10.29 4.05
CA PRO A 655 -25.68 -9.92 3.39
C PRO A 655 -24.49 -10.03 4.33
N LEU A 656 -23.41 -10.69 3.88
CA LEU A 656 -22.19 -10.94 4.62
C LEU A 656 -20.98 -10.55 3.77
N ASN A 657 -20.42 -9.37 4.03
CA ASN A 657 -19.19 -8.89 3.42
C ASN A 657 -18.01 -9.22 4.33
N LEU A 658 -17.29 -10.30 4.03
CA LEU A 658 -16.06 -10.68 4.73
C LEU A 658 -14.91 -9.77 4.24
N GLN A 659 -14.61 -8.72 5.00
CA GLN A 659 -13.62 -7.70 4.68
C GLN A 659 -12.20 -8.08 5.15
N THR A 660 -12.09 -8.96 6.13
CA THR A 660 -10.81 -9.43 6.67
C THR A 660 -10.97 -10.85 7.18
N HIS A 661 -9.95 -11.67 6.99
CA HIS A 661 -9.89 -13.04 7.50
C HIS A 661 -8.48 -13.26 8.08
N MET A 662 -8.39 -13.31 9.41
CA MET A 662 -7.17 -13.65 10.13
C MET A 662 -7.28 -15.10 10.63
N TYR A 663 -6.56 -16.00 9.98
CA TYR A 663 -6.41 -17.37 10.43
C TYR A 663 -5.12 -17.53 11.26
N SER A 664 -5.17 -18.35 12.30
CA SER A 664 -4.02 -18.71 13.13
C SER A 664 -4.16 -20.16 13.63
N SER A 665 -3.04 -20.78 13.94
CA SER A 665 -2.99 -22.10 14.59
C SER A 665 -3.48 -22.07 16.04
N ASP A 666 -3.43 -20.91 16.71
CA ASP A 666 -4.12 -20.64 17.98
C ASP A 666 -5.56 -20.16 17.70
N PRO A 667 -6.62 -20.92 18.08
CA PRO A 667 -8.01 -20.51 17.86
C PRO A 667 -8.36 -19.15 18.48
N LYS A 668 -7.69 -18.75 19.58
CA LYS A 668 -7.94 -17.45 20.24
C LYS A 668 -7.43 -16.25 19.44
N ARG A 669 -6.60 -16.49 18.42
CA ARG A 669 -6.05 -15.45 17.53
C ARG A 669 -6.74 -15.42 16.16
N ARG A 670 -7.73 -16.30 15.94
CA ARG A 670 -8.56 -16.31 14.75
C ARG A 670 -9.62 -15.22 14.88
N TRP A 671 -9.77 -14.40 13.85
CA TRP A 671 -10.84 -13.40 13.77
C TRP A 671 -11.19 -13.05 12.32
N LEU A 672 -12.41 -12.57 12.12
CA LEU A 672 -12.94 -12.10 10.85
C LEU A 672 -13.39 -10.66 11.01
N LYS A 673 -13.42 -9.91 9.90
CA LYS A 673 -14.18 -8.66 9.81
C LYS A 673 -15.36 -8.86 8.87
N ILE A 674 -16.57 -8.78 9.39
CA ILE A 674 -17.82 -9.03 8.65
C ILE A 674 -18.70 -7.79 8.76
N ASN A 675 -19.11 -7.24 7.61
CA ASN A 675 -19.93 -6.02 7.53
C ASN A 675 -19.34 -4.79 8.26
N GLY A 676 -18.04 -4.79 8.55
CA GLY A 676 -17.32 -3.73 9.27
C GLY A 676 -17.15 -3.95 10.78
N ALA A 677 -17.80 -4.96 11.36
CA ALA A 677 -17.58 -5.42 12.74
C ALA A 677 -16.58 -6.60 12.76
N GLU A 678 -15.92 -6.82 13.90
CA GLU A 678 -14.92 -7.88 14.08
C GLU A 678 -15.49 -9.00 14.97
N PHE A 679 -15.20 -10.25 14.63
CA PHE A 679 -15.77 -11.44 15.25
C PHE A 679 -14.75 -12.58 15.40
N HIS A 680 -14.74 -13.23 16.55
CA HIS A 680 -13.92 -14.41 16.86
C HIS A 680 -14.66 -15.74 16.67
N GLN A 681 -13.92 -16.84 16.58
CA GLN A 681 -14.50 -18.17 16.43
C GLN A 681 -15.38 -18.51 17.65
N GLY A 682 -16.67 -18.79 17.41
CA GLY A 682 -17.70 -19.09 18.40
C GLY A 682 -18.72 -17.95 18.63
N GLU A 683 -18.45 -16.74 18.15
CA GLU A 683 -19.31 -15.57 18.38
C GLU A 683 -20.53 -15.52 17.43
N TRP A 684 -21.50 -14.67 17.75
CA TRP A 684 -22.70 -14.45 16.94
C TRP A 684 -22.57 -13.18 16.12
N ILE A 685 -22.81 -13.29 14.80
CA ILE A 685 -22.73 -12.16 13.86
C ILE A 685 -24.00 -11.30 13.96
N ASP A 686 -25.14 -11.96 14.15
CA ASP A 686 -26.42 -11.36 14.54
C ASP A 686 -27.26 -12.39 15.33
N ASN A 687 -28.55 -12.13 15.56
CA ASN A 687 -29.45 -13.03 16.31
C ASN A 687 -29.84 -14.32 15.54
N GLN A 688 -29.29 -14.58 14.35
CA GLN A 688 -29.64 -15.70 13.48
C GLN A 688 -28.41 -16.44 12.92
N ILE A 689 -27.24 -15.80 12.86
CA ILE A 689 -26.00 -16.35 12.30
C ILE A 689 -24.93 -16.48 13.39
N GLN A 690 -24.45 -17.71 13.66
CA GLN A 690 -23.28 -17.96 14.51
C GLN A 690 -22.02 -18.24 13.67
N LEU A 691 -20.87 -17.76 14.09
CA LEU A 691 -19.56 -18.04 13.52
C LEU A 691 -18.95 -19.30 14.17
N VAL A 692 -19.08 -20.45 13.51
CA VAL A 692 -18.70 -21.77 14.08
C VAL A 692 -17.21 -22.06 13.93
N GLU A 693 -16.65 -21.88 12.73
CA GLU A 693 -15.23 -22.12 12.46
C GLU A 693 -14.60 -21.06 11.55
N ILE A 694 -13.35 -20.71 11.87
CA ILE A 694 -12.46 -19.90 11.05
C ILE A 694 -11.32 -20.82 10.56
N SER A 695 -11.31 -21.17 9.28
CA SER A 695 -10.34 -22.09 8.66
C SER A 695 -9.52 -21.37 7.59
N ALA A 696 -8.31 -21.83 7.26
CA ALA A 696 -7.33 -21.05 6.49
C ALA A 696 -7.78 -20.51 5.10
N GLN A 697 -8.85 -21.05 4.50
CA GLN A 697 -9.39 -20.60 3.21
C GLN A 697 -10.91 -20.36 3.21
N SER A 698 -11.59 -20.62 4.31
CA SER A 698 -13.06 -20.56 4.41
C SER A 698 -13.55 -20.44 5.86
N VAL A 699 -14.83 -20.11 6.00
CA VAL A 699 -15.50 -19.81 7.25
C VAL A 699 -16.76 -20.66 7.31
N ILE A 700 -16.98 -21.35 8.42
CA ILE A 700 -18.25 -22.05 8.66
C ILE A 700 -19.10 -21.15 9.54
N VAL A 701 -20.25 -20.73 9.01
CA VAL A 701 -21.31 -20.09 9.80
C VAL A 701 -22.50 -21.03 9.92
N GLU A 702 -23.25 -20.94 11.01
CA GLU A 702 -24.51 -21.63 11.20
C GLU A 702 -25.66 -20.64 11.13
N PHE A 703 -26.66 -20.92 10.29
CA PHE A 703 -27.82 -20.07 10.07
C PHE A 703 -29.09 -20.95 10.00
N GLN A 704 -30.07 -20.66 10.85
CA GLN A 704 -31.33 -21.41 10.95
C GLN A 704 -31.16 -22.94 11.19
N GLY A 705 -30.04 -23.35 11.81
CA GLY A 705 -29.71 -24.75 12.08
C GLY A 705 -29.03 -25.49 10.92
N GLU A 706 -28.70 -24.80 9.82
CA GLU A 706 -27.83 -25.31 8.77
C GLU A 706 -26.45 -24.65 8.83
N GLN A 707 -25.39 -25.43 8.61
CA GLN A 707 -24.02 -24.92 8.45
C GLN A 707 -23.75 -24.56 6.99
N ILE A 708 -22.99 -23.48 6.77
CA ILE A 708 -22.73 -22.85 5.46
C ILE A 708 -21.23 -22.55 5.38
N GLU A 709 -20.54 -23.09 4.37
CA GLU A 709 -19.13 -22.74 4.09
C GLU A 709 -19.09 -21.50 3.20
N ILE A 710 -18.49 -20.43 3.71
CA ILE A 710 -18.28 -19.16 3.03
C ILE A 710 -16.78 -19.02 2.74
N PRO A 711 -16.35 -18.83 1.47
CA PRO A 711 -14.93 -18.63 1.17
C PRO A 711 -14.31 -17.41 1.87
N ALA A 712 -13.00 -17.43 2.09
CA ALA A 712 -12.28 -16.29 2.63
C ALA A 712 -12.47 -15.03 1.76
N LEU A 713 -12.69 -13.89 2.42
CA LEU A 713 -12.86 -12.56 1.80
C LEU A 713 -14.01 -12.48 0.76
N TYR A 714 -15.06 -13.28 0.96
CA TYR A 714 -16.24 -13.33 0.08
C TYR A 714 -17.28 -12.25 0.41
N GLU A 715 -17.91 -11.69 -0.63
CA GLU A 715 -18.98 -10.70 -0.51
C GLU A 715 -20.34 -11.31 -0.89
N TRP A 716 -21.08 -11.83 0.10
CA TRP A 716 -22.46 -12.25 -0.05
C TRP A 716 -23.41 -11.05 0.07
N LYS A 717 -24.40 -10.93 -0.84
CA LYS A 717 -25.21 -9.70 -1.00
C LYS A 717 -26.65 -9.81 -0.48
N GLY A 718 -26.96 -10.89 0.24
CA GLY A 718 -28.35 -11.29 0.56
C GLY A 718 -28.88 -12.22 -0.50
#